data_AF-A0A0N0TP91-F1
#
_entry.id   AF-A0A0N0TP91-F1
#
_cell.length_a   1.000
_cell.length_b   1.000
_cell.length_c   1.000
_cell.angle_alpha   90.00
_cell.angle_beta   90.00
_cell.angle_gamma   90.00
#
_symmetry.space_group_name_H-M   'P 1'
#
loop_
_entity.id
_entity.type
_entity.pdbx_description
1 polymer ?
#
loop_
_entity_poly.entity_id
_entity_poly.type
_entity_poly.pdbx_seq_one_letter_code
_entity_poly.pdbx_strand_id
1 'polypeptide(L)'
;MKVARHEFPPAPETAAAAREFVHDTLLSWGVEPTDDVILLVSELVTNAVIHAKSSLEVTVRRGEGSTEVMVTDAAPERAVPQAGPLSVDTSDSAGSRSGGLGLALASAIASSWGVSYGRADKGVWFRVDDVPEQASLESPPVRGGVRRASRPTTWSALDAALRARLSLPQLLERTVEHAATALGGDAAYIALATSDETMWEVRSAVGLNHPWRPLRVRTEEVFPSAAPEPGAVINDDLMIARANRGRLARGGMRSLVTAPLIVDGRVTGLLGVASARPRHFGPTAAKRLQEGADLIALPVERARLAEVELNRRASLSFLAEASDLLAGTLDERMTGALAAQLITSRLGRWCAIHTINELGTSELTHVVHADENYNDVLHDLLTDLPPREERDPQPLWTPEDLSEVDEHLARELAHGPAISLPLVAHGRPLGRMTIGKSESDDFTRDEVDVADDLSRRVASAMENARLHEKQSAMSEALQRSLLPAREKEPTIPGVDHAVFYRPADEKNVVGGDFYDVFAASGRWCFAIGDVCGTGPEAAAVTGLARHTLRALAKEGFTPSHIMQRLNMAILDENTSTRFLTMLYGEMTPSTDESGGMRLRMVSAGHPLPLRLNQKGEVESFGSSQPLLGAFEDVGFTTENVDIGPGEVVLAVTDGVTERRSNSDMLGDEGLMDIFSGCAGLTAQAVISRIDRELEEYAPGGHTDDTAMLVLRFL
;
A
#
# COMPACT_ATOMS: atom_id res chain seq x y z
N MET A 1 -28.40 27.34 -21.89
CA MET A 1 -27.49 26.67 -20.93
C MET A 1 -28.34 25.85 -19.97
N LYS A 2 -28.19 24.52 -19.94
CA LYS A 2 -28.91 23.65 -18.98
C LYS A 2 -28.00 23.42 -17.76
N VAL A 3 -28.57 23.34 -16.56
CA VAL A 3 -27.82 23.12 -15.31
C VAL A 3 -28.59 22.16 -14.42
N ALA A 4 -27.91 21.18 -13.83
CA ALA A 4 -28.42 20.29 -12.80
C ALA A 4 -27.41 20.21 -11.65
N ARG A 5 -27.89 20.01 -10.42
CA ARG A 5 -27.05 19.90 -9.22
C ARG A 5 -27.59 18.82 -8.30
N HIS A 6 -26.71 18.12 -7.61
CA HIS A 6 -27.08 17.15 -6.58
C HIS A 6 -26.04 17.13 -5.47
N GLU A 7 -26.49 16.96 -4.23
CA GLU A 7 -25.64 16.89 -3.05
C GLU A 7 -25.47 15.44 -2.61
N PHE A 8 -24.25 15.04 -2.30
CA PHE A 8 -23.88 13.70 -1.90
C PHE A 8 -23.16 13.69 -0.54
N PRO A 9 -23.35 12.65 0.28
CA PRO A 9 -22.54 12.46 1.49
C PRO A 9 -21.09 12.09 1.13
N PRO A 10 -20.09 12.33 2.00
CA PRO A 10 -18.70 11.92 1.77
C PRO A 10 -18.52 10.43 2.13
N ALA A 11 -19.11 9.54 1.33
CA ALA A 11 -19.07 8.09 1.53
C ALA A 11 -18.39 7.38 0.34
N PRO A 12 -17.82 6.17 0.52
CA PRO A 12 -17.15 5.43 -0.57
C PRO A 12 -18.03 5.18 -1.79
N GLU A 13 -19.35 5.06 -1.62
CA GLU A 13 -20.32 4.79 -2.68
C GLU A 13 -20.65 6.05 -3.52
N THR A 14 -20.25 7.23 -3.05
CA THR A 14 -20.61 8.52 -3.65
C THR A 14 -20.07 8.70 -5.07
N ALA A 15 -18.90 8.13 -5.39
CA ALA A 15 -18.39 8.17 -6.76
C ALA A 15 -19.31 7.42 -7.74
N ALA A 16 -19.90 6.28 -7.33
CA ALA A 16 -20.83 5.54 -8.16
C ALA A 16 -22.16 6.29 -8.34
N ALA A 17 -22.72 6.82 -7.25
CA ALA A 17 -23.96 7.59 -7.29
C ALA A 17 -23.81 8.89 -8.11
N ALA A 18 -22.66 9.54 -8.04
CA ALA A 18 -22.37 10.72 -8.85
C ALA A 18 -22.24 10.41 -10.35
N ARG A 19 -21.65 9.26 -10.72
CA ARG A 19 -21.61 8.81 -12.12
C ARG A 19 -23.03 8.58 -12.66
N GLU A 20 -23.88 7.89 -11.91
CA GLU A 20 -25.28 7.65 -12.29
C GLU A 20 -26.04 8.97 -12.45
N PHE A 21 -25.89 9.91 -11.51
CA PHE A 21 -26.51 11.23 -11.61
C PHE A 21 -26.07 12.00 -12.87
N VAL A 22 -24.77 12.05 -13.18
CA VAL A 22 -24.26 12.76 -14.36
C VAL A 22 -24.71 12.06 -15.64
N HIS A 23 -24.64 10.74 -15.67
CA HIS A 23 -25.09 9.91 -16.79
C HIS A 23 -26.57 10.15 -17.12
N ASP A 24 -27.45 10.04 -16.12
CA ASP A 24 -28.90 10.22 -16.30
C ASP A 24 -29.26 11.66 -16.65
N THR A 25 -28.54 12.63 -16.08
CA THR A 25 -28.70 14.04 -16.40
C THR A 25 -28.39 14.31 -17.88
N LEU A 26 -27.28 13.78 -18.41
CA LEU A 26 -26.89 13.95 -19.80
C LEU A 26 -27.87 13.28 -20.76
N LEU A 27 -28.31 12.06 -20.44
CA LEU A 27 -29.35 11.37 -21.20
C LEU A 27 -30.67 12.15 -21.23
N SER A 28 -31.10 12.70 -20.09
CA SER A 28 -32.31 13.54 -20.01
C SER A 28 -32.22 14.81 -20.87
N TRP A 29 -31.00 15.24 -21.21
CA TRP A 29 -30.74 16.41 -22.04
C TRP A 29 -30.54 16.07 -23.51
N GLY A 30 -30.57 14.79 -23.88
CA GLY A 30 -30.41 14.28 -25.24
C GLY A 30 -28.95 14.17 -25.69
N VAL A 31 -28.01 13.97 -24.76
CA VAL A 31 -26.58 13.81 -25.03
C VAL A 31 -26.14 12.43 -24.53
N GLU A 32 -25.46 11.65 -25.36
CA GLU A 32 -24.85 10.41 -24.88
C GLU A 32 -23.64 10.73 -23.98
N PRO A 33 -23.62 10.24 -22.73
CA PRO A 33 -22.50 10.42 -21.83
C PRO A 33 -21.28 9.66 -22.36
N THR A 34 -20.18 10.39 -22.59
CA THR A 34 -18.90 9.78 -23.00
C THR A 34 -18.20 9.15 -21.80
N ASP A 35 -17.50 8.03 -22.02
CA ASP A 35 -16.65 7.38 -21.01
C ASP A 35 -15.68 8.36 -20.34
N ASP A 36 -15.16 9.33 -21.10
CA ASP A 36 -14.28 10.40 -20.63
C ASP A 36 -14.94 11.29 -19.56
N VAL A 37 -16.21 11.67 -19.75
CA VAL A 37 -16.95 12.51 -18.78
C VAL A 37 -17.20 11.70 -17.51
N ILE A 38 -17.61 10.44 -17.65
CA ILE A 38 -17.92 9.55 -16.52
C ILE A 38 -16.66 9.22 -15.71
N LEU A 39 -15.53 9.00 -16.38
CA LEU A 39 -14.23 8.79 -15.76
C LEU A 39 -13.80 10.03 -14.96
N LEU A 40 -13.85 11.22 -15.56
CA LEU A 40 -13.48 12.46 -14.87
C LEU A 40 -14.39 12.77 -13.67
N VAL A 41 -15.70 12.48 -13.77
CA VAL A 41 -16.61 12.56 -12.62
C VAL A 41 -16.13 11.64 -11.49
N SER A 42 -15.82 10.39 -11.81
CA SER A 42 -15.33 9.42 -10.83
C SER A 42 -14.06 9.91 -10.14
N GLU A 43 -13.13 10.48 -10.88
CA GLU A 43 -11.87 10.97 -10.34
C GLU A 43 -12.04 12.22 -9.48
N LEU A 44 -12.81 13.21 -9.93
CA LEU A 44 -13.04 14.42 -9.15
C LEU A 44 -13.82 14.12 -7.86
N VAL A 45 -14.83 13.24 -7.93
CA VAL A 45 -15.63 12.86 -6.76
C VAL A 45 -14.83 11.99 -5.80
N THR A 46 -14.04 11.03 -6.27
CA THR A 46 -13.15 10.23 -5.40
C THR A 46 -12.12 11.11 -4.69
N ASN A 47 -11.49 12.05 -5.41
CA ASN A 47 -10.59 13.02 -4.77
C ASN A 47 -11.32 13.90 -3.75
N ALA A 48 -12.56 14.31 -4.05
CA ALA A 48 -13.37 15.06 -3.12
C ALA A 48 -13.73 14.21 -1.88
N VAL A 49 -14.14 12.95 -2.02
CA VAL A 49 -14.45 12.05 -0.89
C VAL A 49 -13.22 11.78 -0.01
N ILE A 50 -12.03 11.60 -0.59
CA ILE A 50 -10.79 11.37 0.17
C ILE A 50 -10.39 12.60 1.00
N HIS A 51 -10.72 13.81 0.54
CA HIS A 51 -10.24 15.06 1.14
C HIS A 51 -11.32 15.87 1.87
N ALA A 52 -12.60 15.64 1.58
CA ALA A 52 -13.70 16.41 2.14
C ALA A 52 -14.04 15.96 3.56
N LYS A 53 -14.32 16.94 4.41
CA LYS A 53 -14.90 16.74 5.75
C LYS A 53 -16.39 17.10 5.79
N SER A 54 -16.98 17.42 4.63
CA SER A 54 -18.35 17.92 4.49
C SER A 54 -19.06 17.28 3.29
N SER A 55 -20.34 17.62 3.08
CA SER A 55 -21.11 17.16 1.91
C SER A 55 -20.59 17.75 0.60
N LEU A 56 -20.73 16.99 -0.47
CA LEU A 56 -20.20 17.29 -1.80
C LEU A 56 -21.36 17.69 -2.72
N GLU A 57 -21.31 18.85 -3.37
CA GLU A 57 -22.25 19.19 -4.44
C GLU A 57 -21.61 18.92 -5.81
N VAL A 58 -22.29 18.13 -6.65
CA VAL A 58 -21.92 17.91 -8.05
C VAL A 58 -22.86 18.73 -8.93
N THR A 59 -22.31 19.65 -9.71
CA THR A 59 -23.02 20.49 -10.67
C THR A 59 -22.63 20.12 -12.10
N VAL A 60 -23.63 19.80 -12.93
CA VAL A 60 -23.46 19.58 -14.39
C VAL A 60 -24.02 20.80 -15.13
N ARG A 61 -23.24 21.37 -16.05
CA ARG A 61 -23.65 22.48 -16.92
C ARG A 61 -23.46 22.10 -18.38
N ARG A 62 -24.44 22.44 -19.20
CA ARG A 62 -24.44 22.23 -20.65
C ARG A 62 -24.45 23.56 -21.39
N GLY A 63 -23.36 23.81 -22.12
CA GLY A 63 -23.21 24.91 -23.10
C GLY A 63 -23.61 24.48 -24.52
N GLU A 64 -23.43 25.36 -25.50
CA GLU A 64 -23.50 24.98 -26.92
C GLU A 64 -22.21 24.20 -27.27
N GLY A 65 -22.30 22.88 -27.38
CA GLY A 65 -21.17 22.05 -27.82
C GLY A 65 -20.17 21.64 -26.72
N SER A 66 -20.43 21.92 -25.44
CA SER A 66 -19.59 21.46 -24.33
C SER A 66 -20.38 21.03 -23.09
N THR A 67 -19.84 20.06 -22.36
CA THR A 67 -20.33 19.61 -21.05
C THR A 67 -19.30 19.97 -19.99
N GLU A 68 -19.73 20.69 -18.95
CA GLU A 68 -18.90 21.05 -17.80
C GLU A 68 -19.45 20.37 -16.55
N VAL A 69 -18.57 19.76 -15.76
CA VAL A 69 -18.92 19.22 -14.45
C VAL A 69 -18.03 19.86 -13.39
N MET A 70 -18.64 20.24 -12.27
CA MET A 70 -17.99 20.87 -11.14
C MET A 70 -18.34 20.12 -9.86
N VAL A 71 -17.34 19.79 -9.05
CA VAL A 71 -17.49 19.18 -7.73
C VAL A 71 -17.02 20.18 -6.69
N THR A 72 -17.92 20.53 -5.77
CA THR A 72 -17.69 21.52 -4.70
C THR A 72 -17.79 20.87 -3.33
N ASP A 73 -16.81 21.18 -2.47
CA ASP A 73 -16.80 20.83 -1.03
C ASP A 73 -16.83 22.12 -0.20
N ALA A 74 -17.58 22.11 0.91
CA ALA A 74 -17.61 23.23 1.85
C ALA A 74 -16.37 23.16 2.77
N ALA A 75 -15.40 24.04 2.52
CA ALA A 75 -14.18 24.11 3.32
C ALA A 75 -14.30 25.20 4.40
N PRO A 76 -14.49 24.85 5.69
CA PRO A 76 -14.35 25.82 6.76
C PRO A 76 -12.85 26.08 6.97
N GLU A 77 -12.42 27.30 6.65
CA GLU A 77 -11.12 27.89 7.00
C GLU A 77 -9.86 27.33 6.30
N ARG A 78 -9.45 27.95 5.18
CA ARG A 78 -8.03 28.23 4.89
C ARG A 78 -7.85 29.36 3.86
N ALA A 79 -6.87 30.21 4.13
CA ALA A 79 -6.65 31.54 3.57
C ALA A 79 -6.29 31.59 2.07
N VAL A 80 -6.73 32.68 1.43
CA VAL A 80 -6.50 33.07 0.03
C VAL A 80 -5.04 33.52 -0.20
N PRO A 81 -4.31 32.99 -1.19
CA PRO A 81 -3.16 33.67 -1.78
C PRO A 81 -3.58 34.55 -2.96
N GLN A 82 -3.03 35.76 -3.02
CA GLN A 82 -3.25 36.77 -4.08
C GLN A 82 -2.73 36.32 -5.45
N ALA A 83 -3.39 36.83 -6.50
CA ALA A 83 -3.13 36.56 -7.90
C ALA A 83 -1.73 36.99 -8.39
N GLY A 84 -1.07 36.09 -9.12
CA GLY A 84 0.14 36.30 -9.91
C GLY A 84 0.33 35.13 -10.89
N PRO A 85 1.09 35.28 -11.98
CA PRO A 85 1.23 34.23 -12.99
C PRO A 85 2.00 33.04 -12.41
N LEU A 86 1.39 31.86 -12.45
CA LEU A 86 2.00 30.61 -11.97
C LEU A 86 2.98 30.06 -13.01
N SER A 87 4.27 30.11 -12.68
CA SER A 87 5.30 29.22 -13.19
C SER A 87 5.22 27.90 -12.44
N VAL A 88 5.18 26.77 -13.17
CA VAL A 88 5.32 25.43 -12.58
C VAL A 88 6.80 25.18 -12.35
N ASP A 89 7.19 25.11 -11.07
CA ASP A 89 8.54 24.72 -10.65
C ASP A 89 8.57 23.19 -10.51
N THR A 90 9.40 22.51 -11.30
CA THR A 90 9.53 21.04 -11.31
C THR A 90 10.73 20.54 -10.51
N SER A 91 11.20 21.29 -9.52
CA SER A 91 12.28 20.84 -8.66
C SER A 91 11.77 19.99 -7.50
N ASP A 92 12.29 18.77 -7.42
CA ASP A 92 12.20 17.86 -6.28
C ASP A 92 12.32 18.58 -4.94
N SER A 93 11.26 18.49 -4.14
CA SER A 93 11.32 18.75 -2.71
C SER A 93 10.65 17.60 -1.97
N ALA A 94 11.49 16.84 -1.28
CA ALA A 94 11.11 15.78 -0.38
C ALA A 94 10.09 16.28 0.66
N GLY A 95 8.96 15.57 0.75
CA GLY A 95 8.01 15.69 1.86
C GLY A 95 6.80 16.60 1.61
N SER A 96 5.87 16.20 0.73
CA SER A 96 4.46 16.67 0.79
C SER A 96 3.53 15.88 -0.15
N ARG A 97 2.84 14.89 0.42
CA ARG A 97 1.48 14.37 0.14
C ARG A 97 1.04 13.95 -1.29
N SER A 98 0.63 12.69 -1.36
CA SER A 98 -0.08 11.96 -2.43
C SER A 98 -1.44 12.55 -2.85
N GLY A 99 -1.47 13.61 -3.67
CA GLY A 99 -2.75 14.27 -4.03
C GLY A 99 -2.86 14.85 -5.44
N GLY A 100 -2.23 14.26 -6.46
CA GLY A 100 -2.09 14.87 -7.79
C GLY A 100 -2.75 14.19 -8.99
N LEU A 101 -3.32 12.97 -8.87
CA LEU A 101 -3.73 12.20 -10.06
C LEU A 101 -4.99 12.75 -10.77
N GLY A 102 -6.01 13.21 -10.03
CA GLY A 102 -7.26 13.65 -10.65
C GLY A 102 -7.12 14.87 -11.55
N LEU A 103 -6.22 15.79 -11.21
CA LEU A 103 -5.92 16.97 -12.05
C LEU A 103 -5.05 16.62 -13.25
N ALA A 104 -4.21 15.59 -13.16
CA ALA A 104 -3.43 15.07 -14.29
C ALA A 104 -4.35 14.42 -15.34
N LEU A 105 -5.37 13.67 -14.92
CA LEU A 105 -6.41 13.11 -15.79
C LEU A 105 -7.28 14.20 -16.45
N ALA A 106 -7.72 15.19 -15.67
CA ALA A 106 -8.43 16.35 -16.21
C ALA A 106 -7.57 17.12 -17.22
N SER A 107 -6.25 17.23 -16.98
CA SER A 107 -5.33 17.89 -17.92
C SER A 107 -5.08 17.11 -19.21
N ALA A 108 -5.32 15.79 -19.22
CA ALA A 108 -5.12 14.95 -20.39
C ALA A 108 -6.37 14.79 -21.26
N ILE A 109 -7.57 14.83 -20.63
CA ILE A 109 -8.83 14.44 -21.27
C ILE A 109 -9.79 15.62 -21.46
N ALA A 110 -9.81 16.58 -20.52
CA ALA A 110 -10.72 17.72 -20.61
C ALA A 110 -10.22 18.76 -21.62
N SER A 111 -11.14 19.41 -22.34
CA SER A 111 -10.81 20.57 -23.19
C SER A 111 -10.31 21.74 -22.34
N SER A 112 -10.81 21.86 -21.12
CA SER A 112 -10.30 22.77 -20.09
C SER A 112 -10.70 22.30 -18.70
N TRP A 113 -9.91 22.65 -17.69
CA TRP A 113 -10.24 22.39 -16.29
C TRP A 113 -9.71 23.52 -15.41
N GLY A 114 -10.18 23.60 -14.17
CA GLY A 114 -9.69 24.58 -13.23
C GLY A 114 -10.17 24.36 -11.81
N VAL A 115 -9.63 25.17 -10.91
CA VAL A 115 -10.08 25.27 -9.52
C VAL A 115 -10.70 26.65 -9.32
N SER A 116 -11.90 26.65 -8.79
CA SER A 116 -12.64 27.83 -8.37
C SER A 116 -12.66 27.90 -6.85
N TYR A 117 -12.43 29.10 -6.32
CA TYR A 117 -12.49 29.37 -4.89
C TYR A 117 -13.59 30.40 -4.65
N GLY A 118 -14.62 30.01 -3.90
CA GLY A 118 -15.61 30.94 -3.37
C GLY A 118 -15.31 31.29 -1.91
N ARG A 119 -16.22 32.03 -1.26
CA ARG A 119 -16.02 32.48 0.13
C ARG A 119 -16.15 31.35 1.16
N ALA A 120 -16.80 30.24 0.80
CA ALA A 120 -17.11 29.13 1.69
C ALA A 120 -16.92 27.74 1.04
N ASP A 121 -16.54 27.71 -0.24
CA ASP A 121 -16.57 26.54 -1.10
C ASP A 121 -15.34 26.50 -2.01
N LYS A 122 -14.77 25.31 -2.16
CA LYS A 122 -13.75 25.02 -3.15
C LYS A 122 -14.36 24.12 -4.20
N GLY A 123 -14.38 24.57 -5.45
CA GLY A 123 -14.92 23.82 -6.58
C GLY A 123 -13.83 23.43 -7.58
N VAL A 124 -13.68 22.15 -7.88
CA VAL A 124 -12.86 21.68 -9.00
C VAL A 124 -13.78 21.39 -10.17
N TRP A 125 -13.47 21.91 -11.36
CA TRP A 125 -14.31 21.73 -12.54
C TRP A 125 -13.50 21.31 -13.76
N PHE A 126 -14.15 20.60 -14.68
CA PHE A 126 -13.62 20.26 -15.98
C PHE A 126 -14.70 20.46 -17.06
N ARG A 127 -14.27 20.66 -18.30
CA ARG A 127 -15.11 20.81 -19.48
C ARG A 127 -14.63 19.86 -20.56
N VAL A 128 -15.56 19.16 -21.19
CA VAL A 128 -15.33 18.32 -22.37
C VAL A 128 -16.18 18.90 -23.50
N ASP A 129 -15.54 19.15 -24.64
CA ASP A 129 -16.26 19.59 -25.85
C ASP A 129 -16.87 18.35 -26.52
N ASP A 130 -18.08 18.46 -27.04
CA ASP A 130 -18.68 17.35 -27.77
C ASP A 130 -17.82 17.07 -29.00
N VAL A 131 -17.44 15.81 -29.21
CA VAL A 131 -16.85 15.40 -30.48
C VAL A 131 -17.90 15.71 -31.56
N PRO A 132 -17.60 16.55 -32.57
CA PRO A 132 -18.59 16.82 -33.60
C PRO A 132 -18.86 15.51 -34.33
N GLU A 133 -20.07 14.98 -34.14
CA GLU A 133 -20.73 14.15 -35.14
C GLU A 133 -20.55 14.88 -36.46
N GLN A 134 -19.94 14.22 -37.45
CA GLN A 134 -19.54 14.82 -38.73
C GLN A 134 -20.70 15.63 -39.31
N ALA A 135 -20.71 16.94 -39.01
CA ALA A 135 -21.43 17.90 -39.80
C ALA A 135 -20.80 17.79 -41.18
N SER A 136 -21.59 17.26 -42.10
CA SER A 136 -21.46 17.45 -43.53
C SER A 136 -21.08 18.90 -43.79
N LEU A 137 -19.78 19.17 -43.86
CA LEU A 137 -19.22 20.42 -44.35
C LEU A 137 -19.43 20.41 -45.86
N GLU A 138 -20.65 20.76 -46.28
CA GLU A 138 -20.85 21.41 -47.56
C GLU A 138 -19.96 22.65 -47.59
N SER A 139 -18.82 22.53 -48.26
CA SER A 139 -17.99 23.66 -48.62
C SER A 139 -18.78 24.57 -49.57
N PRO A 140 -18.64 25.91 -49.49
CA PRO A 140 -19.23 26.81 -50.47
C PRO A 140 -18.69 26.48 -51.87
N PRO A 141 -19.43 26.74 -52.96
CA PRO A 141 -19.11 26.22 -54.28
C PRO A 141 -17.82 26.85 -54.77
N VAL A 142 -16.71 26.13 -54.65
CA VAL A 142 -15.50 26.43 -55.40
C VAL A 142 -15.83 26.10 -56.86
N ARG A 143 -15.87 27.15 -57.69
CA ARG A 143 -16.09 27.03 -59.14
C ARG A 143 -15.15 25.95 -59.70
N GLY A 144 -15.77 24.96 -60.34
CA GLY A 144 -15.15 23.71 -60.76
C GLY A 144 -13.92 23.90 -61.64
N GLY A 145 -12.77 23.50 -61.09
CA GLY A 145 -11.68 22.92 -61.86
C GLY A 145 -11.82 21.41 -61.79
N VAL A 146 -12.07 20.76 -62.93
CA VAL A 146 -12.18 19.31 -63.06
C VAL A 146 -10.89 18.65 -62.52
N ARG A 147 -10.92 18.12 -61.29
CA ARG A 147 -9.89 17.18 -60.80
C ARG A 147 -10.13 15.86 -61.53
N ARG A 148 -9.29 15.58 -62.53
CA ARG A 148 -9.16 14.24 -63.11
C ARG A 148 -8.94 13.23 -61.97
N ALA A 149 -9.73 12.15 -61.98
CA ALA A 149 -9.52 11.02 -61.09
C ALA A 149 -8.07 10.51 -61.21
N SER A 150 -7.34 10.53 -60.09
CA SER A 150 -6.01 9.95 -59.97
C SER A 150 -6.11 8.44 -60.22
N ARG A 151 -5.21 7.89 -61.06
CA ARG A 151 -5.07 6.44 -61.23
C ARG A 151 -4.81 5.76 -59.87
N PRO A 152 -5.27 4.52 -59.63
CA PRO A 152 -4.95 3.79 -58.41
C PRO A 152 -3.43 3.73 -58.23
N THR A 153 -2.95 4.21 -57.09
CA THR A 153 -1.53 4.16 -56.71
C THR A 153 -1.17 2.73 -56.31
N THR A 154 0.11 2.39 -56.36
CA THR A 154 0.65 1.04 -56.01
C THR A 154 0.32 0.64 -54.55
N TRP A 155 -0.06 1.62 -53.73
CA TRP A 155 -0.36 1.49 -52.29
C TRP A 155 -1.85 1.67 -51.95
N SER A 156 -2.76 1.77 -52.93
CA SER A 156 -4.19 2.03 -52.65
C SER A 156 -4.88 0.92 -51.83
N ALA A 157 -4.38 -0.32 -51.89
CA ALA A 157 -4.89 -1.41 -51.06
C ALA A 157 -4.42 -1.29 -49.59
N LEU A 158 -3.25 -0.71 -49.35
CA LEU A 158 -2.72 -0.43 -48.02
C LEU A 158 -3.48 0.72 -47.35
N ASP A 159 -3.94 1.72 -48.13
CA ASP A 159 -4.77 2.84 -47.64
C ASP A 159 -6.09 2.37 -47.00
N ALA A 160 -6.68 1.26 -47.50
CA ALA A 160 -7.85 0.65 -46.88
C ALA A 160 -7.51 -0.08 -45.57
N ALA A 161 -6.35 -0.73 -45.49
CA ALA A 161 -5.87 -1.40 -44.27
C ALA A 161 -5.50 -0.39 -43.18
N LEU A 162 -4.95 0.77 -43.54
CA LEU A 162 -4.63 1.87 -42.62
C LEU A 162 -5.88 2.51 -41.99
N ARG A 163 -7.04 2.41 -42.66
CA ARG A 163 -8.34 2.87 -42.12
C ARG A 163 -8.98 1.86 -41.16
N ALA A 164 -8.53 0.60 -41.18
CA ALA A 164 -8.90 -0.37 -40.16
C ALA A 164 -8.06 -0.11 -38.91
N ARG A 165 -8.68 -0.04 -37.72
CA ARG A 165 -7.97 0.13 -36.43
C ARG A 165 -7.15 -1.13 -36.09
N LEU A 166 -6.02 -1.33 -36.78
CA LEU A 166 -5.11 -2.46 -36.58
C LEU A 166 -4.18 -2.22 -35.39
N SER A 167 -3.81 -3.29 -34.68
CA SER A 167 -2.72 -3.22 -33.70
C SER A 167 -1.37 -3.00 -34.39
N LEU A 168 -0.36 -2.49 -33.68
CA LEU A 168 0.96 -2.26 -34.28
C LEU A 168 1.53 -3.52 -34.97
N PRO A 169 1.52 -4.73 -34.36
CA PRO A 169 2.03 -5.93 -35.04
C PRO A 169 1.32 -6.23 -36.36
N GLN A 170 -0.02 -6.12 -36.39
CA GLN A 170 -0.84 -6.37 -37.58
C GLN A 170 -0.58 -5.33 -38.67
N LEU A 171 -0.39 -4.07 -38.27
CA LEU A 171 -0.04 -2.99 -39.19
C LEU A 171 1.33 -3.24 -39.82
N LEU A 172 2.32 -3.63 -39.02
CA LEU A 172 3.68 -3.91 -39.49
C LEU A 172 3.74 -5.12 -40.41
N GLU A 173 3.06 -6.22 -40.06
CA GLU A 173 2.96 -7.44 -40.86
C GLU A 173 2.36 -7.16 -42.25
N ARG A 174 1.20 -6.48 -42.30
CA ARG A 174 0.57 -6.11 -43.57
C ARG A 174 1.43 -5.16 -44.40
N THR A 175 2.17 -4.27 -43.73
CA THR A 175 3.08 -3.34 -44.41
C THR A 175 4.22 -4.09 -45.11
N VAL A 176 4.85 -5.07 -44.45
CA VAL A 176 5.96 -5.83 -45.06
C VAL A 176 5.47 -6.77 -46.17
N GLU A 177 4.31 -7.41 -46.00
CA GLU A 177 3.69 -8.25 -47.05
C GLU A 177 3.38 -7.46 -48.31
N HIS A 178 2.78 -6.27 -48.15
CA HIS A 178 2.45 -5.40 -49.27
C HIS A 178 3.71 -4.83 -49.92
N ALA A 179 4.73 -4.47 -49.13
CA ALA A 179 6.00 -3.96 -49.65
C ALA A 179 6.75 -4.99 -50.50
N ALA A 180 6.83 -6.25 -50.06
CA ALA A 180 7.40 -7.34 -50.84
C ALA A 180 6.67 -7.51 -52.18
N THR A 181 5.33 -7.56 -52.13
CA THR A 181 4.47 -7.76 -53.31
C THR A 181 4.53 -6.58 -54.28
N ALA A 182 4.47 -5.34 -53.79
CA ALA A 182 4.42 -4.13 -54.60
C ALA A 182 5.73 -3.88 -55.36
N LEU A 183 6.87 -4.31 -54.79
CA LEU A 183 8.19 -4.17 -55.41
C LEU A 183 8.68 -5.43 -56.12
N GLY A 184 8.02 -6.58 -55.94
CA GLY A 184 8.44 -7.86 -56.50
C GLY A 184 9.66 -8.46 -55.79
N GLY A 185 9.84 -8.17 -54.50
CA GLY A 185 10.93 -8.70 -53.69
C GLY A 185 10.66 -10.12 -53.19
N ASP A 186 11.74 -10.86 -52.91
CA ASP A 186 11.68 -12.20 -52.32
C ASP A 186 11.54 -12.15 -50.78
N ALA A 187 11.88 -11.01 -50.16
CA ALA A 187 11.72 -10.76 -48.73
C ALA A 187 11.48 -9.27 -48.43
N ALA A 188 10.86 -8.96 -47.29
CA ALA A 188 10.75 -7.59 -46.78
C ALA A 188 10.82 -7.56 -45.24
N TYR A 189 11.21 -6.41 -44.69
CA TYR A 189 11.28 -6.18 -43.25
C TYR A 189 10.94 -4.74 -42.91
N ILE A 190 10.49 -4.52 -41.67
CA ILE A 190 10.30 -3.20 -41.08
C ILE A 190 10.97 -3.14 -39.71
N ALA A 191 11.78 -2.11 -39.51
CA ALA A 191 12.47 -1.85 -38.25
C ALA A 191 12.02 -0.52 -37.67
N LEU A 192 11.87 -0.44 -36.35
CA LEU A 192 11.54 0.79 -35.63
C LEU A 192 12.69 1.15 -34.69
N ALA A 193 12.81 2.43 -34.37
CA ALA A 193 13.77 2.87 -33.35
C ALA A 193 13.36 2.29 -31.99
N THR A 194 14.35 1.87 -31.19
CA THR A 194 14.15 1.58 -29.77
C THR A 194 13.72 2.85 -29.02
N SER A 195 13.16 2.71 -27.81
CA SER A 195 12.68 3.83 -27.00
C SER A 195 13.76 4.87 -26.68
N ASP A 196 15.03 4.46 -26.66
CA ASP A 196 16.20 5.32 -26.45
C ASP A 196 16.85 5.80 -27.75
N GLU A 197 16.26 5.48 -28.91
CA GLU A 197 16.71 5.84 -30.26
C GLU A 197 18.15 5.39 -30.61
N THR A 198 18.74 4.46 -29.84
CA THR A 198 20.12 4.00 -30.07
C THR A 198 20.23 2.85 -31.07
N MET A 199 19.16 2.08 -31.24
CA MET A 199 19.14 0.88 -32.08
C MET A 199 17.90 0.83 -32.98
N TRP A 200 18.04 0.23 -34.15
CA TRP A 200 16.95 -0.24 -34.99
C TRP A 200 16.58 -1.66 -34.59
N GLU A 201 15.34 -1.87 -34.15
CA GLU A 201 14.80 -3.19 -33.87
C GLU A 201 13.87 -3.62 -35.01
N VAL A 202 14.17 -4.76 -35.66
CA VAL A 202 13.25 -5.31 -36.66
C VAL A 202 12.02 -5.89 -35.96
N ARG A 203 10.85 -5.33 -36.27
CA ARG A 203 9.58 -5.65 -35.62
C ARG A 203 8.69 -6.58 -36.44
N SER A 204 8.90 -6.67 -37.75
CA SER A 204 8.22 -7.64 -38.62
C SER A 204 9.02 -7.91 -39.89
N ALA A 205 8.88 -9.11 -40.46
CA ALA A 205 9.52 -9.51 -41.70
C ALA A 205 8.80 -10.68 -42.38
N VAL A 206 8.95 -10.78 -43.71
CA VAL A 206 8.38 -11.84 -44.56
C VAL A 206 9.42 -12.36 -45.54
N GLY A 207 9.31 -13.63 -45.97
CA GLY A 207 10.15 -14.21 -47.02
C GLY A 207 11.55 -14.66 -46.59
N LEU A 208 11.76 -14.87 -45.28
CA LEU A 208 13.07 -15.23 -44.72
C LEU A 208 12.97 -16.57 -43.97
N ASN A 209 13.83 -17.52 -44.34
CA ASN A 209 13.67 -18.96 -44.05
C ASN A 209 13.93 -19.41 -42.60
N HIS A 210 13.95 -18.52 -41.61
CA HIS A 210 14.17 -18.87 -40.19
C HIS A 210 13.29 -18.03 -39.26
N PRO A 211 12.91 -18.56 -38.07
CA PRO A 211 12.17 -17.78 -37.08
C PRO A 211 12.92 -16.49 -36.78
N TRP A 212 12.27 -15.37 -37.06
CA TRP A 212 12.81 -14.04 -36.89
C TRP A 212 12.81 -13.69 -35.40
N ARG A 213 14.00 -13.57 -34.79
CA ARG A 213 14.17 -12.85 -33.51
C ARG A 213 14.32 -11.35 -33.78
N PRO A 214 13.88 -10.45 -32.89
CA PRO A 214 14.09 -9.01 -33.03
C PRO A 214 15.58 -8.71 -33.20
N LEU A 215 15.97 -8.23 -34.37
CA LEU A 215 17.36 -7.90 -34.66
C LEU A 215 17.60 -6.45 -34.29
N ARG A 216 18.57 -6.18 -33.41
CA ARG A 216 19.02 -4.83 -33.06
C ARG A 216 20.28 -4.46 -33.83
N VAL A 217 20.23 -3.37 -34.58
CA VAL A 217 21.39 -2.81 -35.30
C VAL A 217 21.60 -1.37 -34.85
N ARG A 218 22.84 -0.94 -34.64
CA ARG A 218 23.12 0.46 -34.27
C ARG A 218 22.63 1.40 -35.36
N THR A 219 22.02 2.50 -34.98
CA THR A 219 21.40 3.45 -35.92
C THR A 219 22.39 4.00 -36.94
N GLU A 220 23.64 4.20 -36.52
CA GLU A 220 24.78 4.69 -37.31
C GLU A 220 25.28 3.72 -38.41
N GLU A 221 24.97 2.42 -38.31
CA GLU A 221 25.45 1.41 -39.25
C GLU A 221 24.58 1.33 -40.52
N VAL A 222 23.34 1.83 -40.47
CA VAL A 222 22.35 1.67 -41.55
C VAL A 222 22.26 2.91 -42.45
N PHE A 223 22.41 4.11 -41.89
CA PHE A 223 22.55 5.36 -42.63
C PHE A 223 23.85 6.05 -42.23
N PRO A 224 24.82 6.26 -43.15
CA PRO A 224 25.96 7.09 -42.84
C PRO A 224 25.46 8.51 -42.55
N SER A 225 25.89 9.09 -41.43
CA SER A 225 25.50 10.41 -40.88
C SER A 225 25.74 11.63 -41.80
N ALA A 226 26.10 11.41 -43.07
CA ALA A 226 26.54 12.42 -44.02
C ALA A 226 25.57 12.66 -45.22
N ALA A 227 24.38 12.05 -45.25
CA ALA A 227 23.38 12.34 -46.28
C ALA A 227 22.52 13.56 -45.89
N PRO A 228 22.45 14.63 -46.72
CA PRO A 228 21.77 15.87 -46.37
C PRO A 228 20.23 15.76 -46.28
N GLU A 229 19.64 14.72 -46.88
CA GLU A 229 18.22 14.37 -46.75
C GLU A 229 18.10 12.82 -46.69
N PRO A 230 17.45 12.23 -45.67
CA PRO A 230 17.25 10.79 -45.62
C PRO A 230 16.31 10.36 -46.75
N GLY A 231 16.74 9.43 -47.59
CA GLY A 231 15.95 8.90 -48.71
C GLY A 231 16.27 7.44 -49.00
N ALA A 232 15.50 6.83 -49.90
CA ALA A 232 15.65 5.42 -50.22
C ALA A 232 17.04 5.08 -50.79
N VAL A 233 17.69 4.07 -50.21
CA VAL A 233 19.02 3.59 -50.57
C VAL A 233 18.90 2.25 -51.31
N ILE A 234 19.58 2.12 -52.44
CA ILE A 234 19.65 0.88 -53.23
C ILE A 234 21.02 0.23 -53.01
N ASN A 235 21.00 -1.08 -52.75
CA ASN A 235 22.18 -1.92 -52.71
C ASN A 235 22.07 -3.00 -53.79
N ASP A 236 22.88 -2.82 -54.84
CA ASP A 236 22.86 -3.62 -56.05
C ASP A 236 23.39 -5.04 -55.87
N ASP A 237 24.36 -5.24 -54.98
CA ASP A 237 24.83 -6.58 -54.60
C ASP A 237 25.32 -6.58 -53.14
N LEU A 238 24.56 -7.26 -52.28
CA LEU A 238 24.86 -7.44 -50.85
C LEU A 238 26.19 -8.17 -50.62
N MET A 239 26.73 -8.86 -51.64
CA MET A 239 28.06 -9.50 -51.56
C MET A 239 29.23 -8.51 -51.70
N ILE A 240 29.00 -7.31 -52.25
CA ILE A 240 30.05 -6.31 -52.55
C ILE A 240 30.05 -5.15 -51.54
N ALA A 241 28.88 -4.83 -50.97
CA ALA A 241 28.75 -3.72 -50.02
C ALA A 241 29.43 -4.01 -48.66
N ARG A 242 30.32 -3.11 -48.23
CA ARG A 242 31.03 -3.22 -46.93
C ARG A 242 30.10 -3.24 -45.70
N ALA A 243 28.92 -2.63 -45.80
CA ALA A 243 28.01 -2.39 -44.67
C ALA A 243 26.95 -3.49 -44.42
N ASN A 244 26.81 -4.50 -45.30
CA ASN A 244 25.68 -5.45 -45.21
C ASN A 244 26.06 -6.91 -45.51
N ARG A 245 27.17 -7.41 -44.94
CA ARG A 245 27.43 -8.87 -44.87
C ARG A 245 26.48 -9.62 -43.90
N GLY A 246 25.30 -9.04 -43.64
CA GLY A 246 24.32 -9.46 -42.65
C GLY A 246 23.49 -10.67 -43.09
N ARG A 247 22.68 -11.20 -42.16
CA ARG A 247 21.87 -12.42 -42.30
C ARG A 247 20.96 -12.45 -43.54
N LEU A 248 20.60 -11.32 -44.16
CA LEU A 248 19.92 -11.27 -45.45
C LEU A 248 20.73 -11.98 -46.57
N ALA A 249 22.05 -11.78 -46.60
CA ALA A 249 22.93 -12.49 -47.53
C ALA A 249 23.03 -14.00 -47.22
N ARG A 250 22.98 -14.38 -45.93
CA ARG A 250 22.88 -15.80 -45.50
C ARG A 250 21.54 -16.43 -45.86
N GLY A 251 20.48 -15.63 -45.89
CA GLY A 251 19.14 -15.99 -46.36
C GLY A 251 19.01 -16.05 -47.88
N GLY A 252 20.11 -15.92 -48.63
CA GLY A 252 20.13 -16.03 -50.09
C GLY A 252 19.81 -14.73 -50.84
N MET A 253 19.64 -13.61 -50.14
CA MET A 253 19.35 -12.32 -50.77
C MET A 253 20.62 -11.69 -51.37
N ARG A 254 20.48 -11.10 -52.56
CA ARG A 254 21.55 -10.51 -53.35
C ARG A 254 21.39 -9.02 -53.55
N SER A 255 20.19 -8.44 -53.57
CA SER A 255 19.99 -6.99 -53.62
C SER A 255 18.98 -6.52 -52.60
N LEU A 256 19.04 -5.24 -52.23
CA LEU A 256 18.21 -4.61 -51.19
C LEU A 256 17.87 -3.18 -51.58
N VAL A 257 16.64 -2.76 -51.28
CA VAL A 257 16.27 -1.35 -51.25
C VAL A 257 15.64 -1.03 -49.89
N THR A 258 16.08 0.05 -49.26
CA THR A 258 15.63 0.45 -47.91
C THR A 258 15.20 1.92 -47.94
N ALA A 259 13.99 2.21 -47.47
CA ALA A 259 13.46 3.57 -47.33
C ALA A 259 13.27 3.92 -45.84
N PRO A 260 13.64 5.15 -45.42
CA PRO A 260 13.35 5.65 -44.08
C PRO A 260 11.87 6.03 -43.92
N LEU A 261 11.33 5.79 -42.73
CA LEU A 261 10.08 6.33 -42.22
C LEU A 261 10.38 7.64 -41.54
N ILE A 262 9.82 8.73 -42.05
CA ILE A 262 10.13 10.08 -41.57
C ILE A 262 8.85 10.71 -41.02
N VAL A 263 8.91 11.15 -39.77
CA VAL A 263 7.85 11.92 -39.11
C VAL A 263 8.48 13.18 -38.53
N ASP A 264 7.96 14.35 -38.87
CA ASP A 264 8.46 15.66 -38.44
C ASP A 264 9.99 15.85 -38.63
N GLY A 265 10.53 15.31 -39.73
CA GLY A 265 11.95 15.41 -40.07
C GLY A 265 12.87 14.44 -39.31
N ARG A 266 12.33 13.56 -38.46
CA ARG A 266 13.07 12.50 -37.77
C ARG A 266 12.82 11.14 -38.41
N VAL A 267 13.86 10.32 -38.51
CA VAL A 267 13.72 8.93 -38.96
C VAL A 267 13.23 8.08 -37.80
N THR A 268 12.01 7.57 -37.85
CA THR A 268 11.39 6.77 -36.77
C THR A 268 11.46 5.26 -37.02
N GLY A 269 11.79 4.86 -38.25
CA GLY A 269 11.92 3.45 -38.64
C GLY A 269 12.38 3.30 -40.09
N LEU A 270 12.53 2.05 -40.53
CA LEU A 270 13.06 1.66 -41.83
C LEU A 270 12.18 0.58 -42.46
N LEU A 271 11.87 0.72 -43.74
CA LEU A 271 11.19 -0.30 -44.54
C LEU A 271 12.15 -0.82 -45.62
N GLY A 272 12.41 -2.12 -45.63
CA GLY A 272 13.35 -2.75 -46.56
C GLY A 272 12.70 -3.86 -47.39
N VAL A 273 13.09 -3.96 -48.66
CA VAL A 273 12.70 -5.04 -49.57
C VAL A 273 13.94 -5.62 -50.22
N ALA A 274 14.11 -6.94 -50.12
CA ALA A 274 15.26 -7.68 -50.62
C ALA A 274 14.88 -8.67 -51.72
N SER A 275 15.84 -9.01 -52.59
CA SER A 275 15.68 -10.03 -53.63
C SER A 275 16.91 -10.93 -53.72
N ALA A 276 16.71 -12.21 -54.05
CA ALA A 276 17.74 -13.19 -54.36
C ALA A 276 18.49 -12.89 -55.68
N ARG A 277 18.01 -11.91 -56.48
CA ARG A 277 18.66 -11.48 -57.72
C ARG A 277 19.51 -10.24 -57.46
N PRO A 278 20.76 -10.17 -57.97
CA PRO A 278 21.54 -8.94 -57.93
C PRO A 278 20.92 -7.89 -58.86
N ARG A 279 21.08 -6.59 -58.53
CA ARG A 279 20.58 -5.43 -59.28
C ARG A 279 19.09 -5.51 -59.63
N HIS A 280 18.28 -6.07 -58.74
CA HIS A 280 16.85 -6.23 -58.98
C HIS A 280 16.09 -4.90 -58.87
N PHE A 281 16.51 -4.03 -57.94
CA PHE A 281 15.85 -2.76 -57.66
C PHE A 281 16.53 -1.60 -58.41
N GLY A 282 15.73 -0.77 -59.06
CA GLY A 282 16.19 0.48 -59.70
C GLY A 282 15.61 1.73 -59.05
N PRO A 283 15.94 2.93 -59.56
CA PRO A 283 15.46 4.21 -59.00
C PRO A 283 13.93 4.31 -58.88
N THR A 284 13.20 3.70 -59.82
CA THR A 284 11.72 3.62 -59.76
C THR A 284 11.23 2.80 -58.58
N ALA A 285 11.92 1.71 -58.22
CA ALA A 285 11.57 0.89 -57.06
C ALA A 285 11.86 1.63 -55.75
N ALA A 286 13.00 2.31 -55.66
CA ALA A 286 13.32 3.17 -54.52
C ALA A 286 12.29 4.28 -54.30
N LYS A 287 11.88 4.98 -55.37
CA LYS A 287 10.82 5.98 -55.29
C LYS A 287 9.49 5.40 -54.80
N ARG A 288 9.08 4.24 -55.33
CA ARG A 288 7.86 3.55 -54.91
C ARG A 288 7.91 3.10 -53.45
N LEU A 289 9.06 2.65 -52.97
CA LEU A 289 9.25 2.29 -51.57
C LEU A 289 9.16 3.51 -50.67
N GLN A 290 9.77 4.63 -51.07
CA GLN A 290 9.66 5.89 -50.33
C GLN A 290 8.20 6.38 -50.26
N GLU A 291 7.45 6.33 -51.37
CA GLU A 291 6.02 6.67 -51.37
C GLU A 291 5.20 5.81 -50.38
N GLY A 292 5.57 4.52 -50.23
CA GLY A 292 4.96 3.62 -49.24
C GLY A 292 5.40 3.93 -47.81
N ALA A 293 6.67 4.22 -47.62
CA ALA A 293 7.26 4.62 -46.34
C ALA A 293 6.62 5.90 -45.81
N ASP A 294 6.45 6.92 -46.66
CA ASP A 294 5.81 8.19 -46.31
C ASP A 294 4.33 7.99 -45.93
N LEU A 295 3.63 7.06 -46.59
CA LEU A 295 2.23 6.74 -46.30
C LEU A 295 2.06 6.07 -44.94
N ILE A 296 2.98 5.17 -44.55
CA ILE A 296 2.87 4.40 -43.32
C ILE A 296 3.60 5.00 -42.12
N ALA A 297 4.52 5.96 -42.32
CA ALA A 297 5.33 6.55 -41.26
C ALA A 297 4.48 7.11 -40.11
N LEU A 298 3.50 7.98 -40.40
CA LEU A 298 2.65 8.58 -39.37
C LEU A 298 1.70 7.57 -38.69
N PRO A 299 0.99 6.67 -39.39
CA PRO A 299 0.20 5.61 -38.76
C PRO A 299 1.01 4.69 -37.86
N VAL A 300 2.20 4.27 -38.29
CA VAL A 300 3.10 3.43 -37.50
C VAL A 300 3.58 4.16 -36.26
N GLU A 301 3.97 5.43 -36.38
CA GLU A 301 4.42 6.22 -35.23
C GLU A 301 3.29 6.45 -34.22
N ARG A 302 2.07 6.74 -34.68
CA ARG A 302 0.90 6.85 -33.79
C ARG A 302 0.60 5.55 -33.06
N ALA A 303 0.65 4.42 -33.77
CA ALA A 303 0.42 3.10 -33.17
C ALA A 303 1.52 2.74 -32.16
N ARG A 304 2.78 3.08 -32.44
CA ARG A 304 3.92 2.92 -31.53
C ARG A 304 3.75 3.77 -30.27
N LEU A 305 3.43 5.05 -30.42
CA LEU A 305 3.19 5.95 -29.28
C LEU A 305 2.00 5.48 -28.41
N ALA A 306 0.93 4.99 -29.04
CA ALA A 306 -0.21 4.43 -28.32
C ALA A 306 0.18 3.16 -27.53
N GLU A 307 1.01 2.27 -28.10
CA GLU A 307 1.51 1.08 -27.40
C GLU A 307 2.40 1.47 -26.20
N VAL A 308 3.31 2.44 -26.37
CA VAL A 308 4.15 2.96 -25.28
C VAL A 308 3.30 3.55 -24.15
N GLU A 309 2.29 4.36 -24.50
CA GLU A 309 1.38 4.96 -23.51
C GLU A 309 0.54 3.89 -22.79
N LEU A 310 0.03 2.88 -23.50
CA LEU A 310 -0.70 1.76 -22.89
C LEU A 310 0.20 0.96 -21.94
N ASN A 311 1.43 0.66 -22.33
CA ASN A 311 2.39 -0.03 -21.47
C ASN A 311 2.73 0.80 -20.22
N ARG A 312 2.94 2.11 -20.39
CA ARG A 312 3.17 3.04 -19.27
C ARG A 312 2.00 3.06 -18.29
N ARG A 313 0.76 3.16 -18.79
CA ARG A 313 -0.46 3.10 -17.96
C ARG A 313 -0.58 1.76 -17.23
N ALA A 314 -0.36 0.65 -17.92
CA ALA A 314 -0.41 -0.67 -17.32
C ALA A 314 0.64 -0.81 -16.19
N SER A 315 1.85 -0.27 -16.38
CA SER A 315 2.92 -0.27 -15.38
C SER A 315 2.56 0.57 -14.15
N LEU A 316 2.00 1.76 -14.35
CA LEU A 316 1.52 2.61 -13.25
C LEU A 316 0.38 1.95 -12.48
N SER A 317 -0.59 1.33 -13.16
CA SER A 317 -1.70 0.60 -12.51
C SER A 317 -1.17 -0.51 -11.61
N PHE A 318 -0.24 -1.31 -12.12
CA PHE A 318 0.36 -2.40 -11.34
C PHE A 318 1.19 -1.92 -10.17
N LEU A 319 1.97 -0.85 -10.32
CA LEU A 319 2.71 -0.30 -9.19
C LEU A 319 1.77 0.27 -8.11
N ALA A 320 0.64 0.84 -8.50
CA ALA A 320 -0.40 1.29 -7.58
C ALA A 320 -1.05 0.10 -6.84
N GLU A 321 -1.53 -0.90 -7.58
CA GLU A 321 -2.13 -2.12 -7.03
C GLU A 321 -1.17 -2.87 -6.10
N ALA A 322 0.09 -3.02 -6.51
CA ALA A 322 1.13 -3.63 -5.68
C ALA A 322 1.37 -2.82 -4.41
N SER A 323 1.30 -1.49 -4.47
CA SER A 323 1.46 -0.66 -3.26
C SER A 323 0.32 -0.85 -2.29
N ASP A 324 -0.92 -0.90 -2.78
CA ASP A 324 -2.09 -1.10 -1.94
C ASP A 324 -2.06 -2.50 -1.28
N LEU A 325 -1.68 -3.53 -2.03
CA LEU A 325 -1.54 -4.88 -1.52
C LEU A 325 -0.44 -5.00 -0.46
N LEU A 326 0.75 -4.45 -0.74
CA LEU A 326 1.90 -4.53 0.17
C LEU A 326 1.71 -3.66 1.42
N ALA A 327 1.01 -2.52 1.32
CA ALA A 327 0.69 -1.68 2.47
C ALA A 327 -0.35 -2.30 3.41
N GLY A 328 -1.20 -3.21 2.89
CA GLY A 328 -2.21 -3.91 3.68
C GLY A 328 -1.64 -4.98 4.62
N THR A 329 -0.38 -5.38 4.48
CA THR A 329 0.23 -6.45 5.28
C THR A 329 1.22 -5.91 6.31
N LEU A 330 1.03 -6.31 7.57
CA LEU A 330 1.93 -5.95 8.68
C LEU A 330 2.89 -7.10 9.07
N ASP A 331 3.03 -8.11 8.20
CA ASP A 331 3.93 -9.26 8.39
C ASP A 331 5.03 -9.23 7.33
N GLU A 332 6.29 -9.22 7.77
CA GLU A 332 7.47 -9.13 6.90
C GLU A 332 7.56 -10.32 5.92
N ARG A 333 7.27 -11.55 6.37
CA ARG A 333 7.28 -12.75 5.53
C ARG A 333 6.13 -12.73 4.55
N MET A 334 4.93 -12.38 4.99
CA MET A 334 3.78 -12.28 4.06
C MET A 334 4.03 -11.24 2.97
N THR A 335 4.63 -10.10 3.32
CA THR A 335 5.00 -9.03 2.38
C THR A 335 5.96 -9.56 1.31
N GLY A 336 6.99 -10.32 1.72
CA GLY A 336 7.91 -10.96 0.79
C GLY A 336 7.23 -11.98 -0.13
N ALA A 337 6.38 -12.86 0.41
CA ALA A 337 5.65 -13.83 -0.39
C ALA A 337 4.76 -13.18 -1.46
N LEU A 338 4.01 -12.14 -1.09
CA LEU A 338 3.17 -11.36 -2.02
C LEU A 338 4.00 -10.69 -3.10
N ALA A 339 5.15 -10.08 -2.73
CA ALA A 339 6.04 -9.46 -3.68
C ALA A 339 6.57 -10.47 -4.73
N ALA A 340 7.00 -11.65 -4.29
CA ALA A 340 7.45 -12.71 -5.19
C ALA A 340 6.33 -13.15 -6.15
N GLN A 341 5.11 -13.33 -5.64
CA GLN A 341 3.96 -13.73 -6.45
C GLN A 341 3.54 -12.65 -7.47
N LEU A 342 3.52 -11.38 -7.07
CA LEU A 342 3.23 -10.24 -7.96
C LEU A 342 4.24 -10.15 -9.11
N ILE A 343 5.51 -10.37 -8.81
CA ILE A 343 6.58 -10.35 -9.81
C ILE A 343 6.45 -11.50 -10.79
N THR A 344 6.25 -12.73 -10.31
CA THR A 344 6.10 -13.90 -11.20
C THR A 344 4.85 -13.84 -12.06
N SER A 345 3.84 -13.05 -11.65
CA SER A 345 2.61 -12.87 -12.43
C SER A 345 2.80 -11.97 -13.67
N ARG A 346 3.85 -11.14 -13.69
CA ARG A 346 3.96 -10.05 -14.66
C ARG A 346 5.36 -9.82 -15.25
N LEU A 347 6.41 -9.90 -14.45
CA LEU A 347 7.75 -9.42 -14.81
C LEU A 347 8.76 -10.55 -15.01
N GLY A 348 8.58 -11.69 -14.34
CA GLY A 348 9.52 -12.81 -14.38
C GLY A 348 8.81 -14.15 -14.45
N ARG A 349 9.56 -15.16 -14.84
CA ARG A 349 9.17 -16.57 -14.75
C ARG A 349 9.42 -17.13 -13.36
N TRP A 350 10.37 -16.56 -12.64
CA TRP A 350 10.59 -16.83 -11.23
C TRP A 350 11.06 -15.59 -10.49
N CYS A 351 10.82 -15.57 -9.19
CA CYS A 351 11.25 -14.54 -8.27
C CYS A 351 11.75 -15.18 -6.98
N ALA A 352 12.82 -14.61 -6.43
CA ALA A 352 13.35 -14.99 -5.13
C ALA A 352 13.61 -13.75 -4.28
N ILE A 353 13.33 -13.88 -2.99
CA ILE A 353 13.60 -12.83 -2.00
C ILE A 353 14.53 -13.39 -0.95
N HIS A 354 15.69 -12.76 -0.87
CA HIS A 354 16.63 -12.94 0.22
C HIS A 354 16.47 -11.78 1.19
N THR A 355 16.37 -12.06 2.47
CA THR A 355 16.36 -11.04 3.53
C THR A 355 17.66 -11.07 4.31
N ILE A 356 17.99 -9.96 4.96
CA ILE A 356 19.16 -9.84 5.82
C ILE A 356 18.68 -9.78 7.25
N ASN A 357 19.02 -10.81 8.02
CA ASN A 357 18.67 -10.85 9.43
C ASN A 357 19.52 -9.88 10.28
N GLU A 358 19.26 -9.82 11.58
CA GLU A 358 19.96 -8.89 12.48
C GLU A 358 21.47 -9.14 12.61
N LEU A 359 21.94 -10.34 12.27
CA LEU A 359 23.37 -10.70 12.27
C LEU A 359 24.06 -10.31 10.95
N GLY A 360 23.33 -9.73 10.00
CA GLY A 360 23.85 -9.34 8.70
C GLY A 360 24.02 -10.50 7.73
N THR A 361 23.50 -11.69 8.05
CA THR A 361 23.55 -12.84 7.13
C THR A 361 22.32 -12.82 6.22
N SER A 362 22.57 -13.03 4.93
CA SER A 362 21.50 -13.16 3.94
C SER A 362 20.86 -14.54 4.06
N GLU A 363 19.54 -14.60 4.17
CA GLU A 363 18.75 -15.82 4.21
C GLU A 363 17.71 -15.80 3.10
N LEU A 364 17.49 -16.94 2.46
CA LEU A 364 16.43 -17.07 1.47
C LEU A 364 15.10 -17.23 2.21
N THR A 365 14.14 -16.36 1.93
CA THR A 365 12.85 -16.36 2.64
C THR A 365 11.72 -16.84 1.74
N HIS A 366 11.74 -16.44 0.47
CA HIS A 366 10.70 -16.83 -0.49
C HIS A 366 11.28 -17.11 -1.87
N VAL A 367 10.73 -18.13 -2.53
CA VAL A 367 10.99 -18.47 -3.92
C VAL A 367 9.66 -18.83 -4.56
N VAL A 368 9.41 -18.28 -5.73
CA VAL A 368 8.26 -18.62 -6.57
C VAL A 368 8.76 -18.79 -8.00
N HIS A 369 8.42 -19.92 -8.61
CA HIS A 369 8.61 -20.20 -10.02
C HIS A 369 7.21 -20.40 -10.66
N ALA A 370 7.03 -20.00 -11.92
CA ALA A 370 5.76 -20.11 -12.64
C ALA A 370 5.29 -21.57 -12.81
N ASP A 371 6.23 -22.50 -12.81
CA ASP A 371 6.01 -23.94 -12.64
C ASP A 371 6.37 -24.34 -11.21
N GLU A 372 5.35 -24.73 -10.44
CA GLU A 372 5.46 -25.06 -9.01
C GLU A 372 6.41 -26.24 -8.74
N ASN A 373 6.63 -27.12 -9.72
CA ASN A 373 7.53 -28.28 -9.56
C ASN A 373 9.00 -27.87 -9.38
N TYR A 374 9.36 -26.64 -9.74
CA TYR A 374 10.71 -26.13 -9.62
C TYR A 374 10.96 -25.31 -8.35
N ASN A 375 9.94 -25.05 -7.53
CA ASN A 375 10.08 -24.22 -6.32
C ASN A 375 11.11 -24.78 -5.34
N ASP A 376 11.03 -26.09 -5.02
CA ASP A 376 11.93 -26.72 -4.06
C ASP A 376 13.38 -26.77 -4.57
N VAL A 377 13.56 -27.13 -5.85
CA VAL A 377 14.89 -27.18 -6.50
C VAL A 377 15.53 -25.80 -6.57
N LEU A 378 14.73 -24.77 -6.91
CA LEU A 378 15.19 -23.39 -6.97
C LEU A 378 15.49 -22.84 -5.57
N HIS A 379 14.72 -23.25 -4.56
CA HIS A 379 14.98 -22.91 -3.17
C HIS A 379 16.34 -23.45 -2.68
N ASP A 380 16.61 -24.73 -2.91
CA ASP A 380 17.88 -25.35 -2.52
C ASP A 380 19.08 -24.68 -3.22
N LEU A 381 18.98 -24.48 -4.54
CA LEU A 381 20.00 -23.79 -5.33
C LEU A 381 20.29 -22.37 -4.81
N LEU A 382 19.25 -21.57 -4.56
CA LEU A 382 19.40 -20.18 -4.13
C LEU A 382 19.82 -20.03 -2.66
N THR A 383 19.71 -21.10 -1.89
CA THR A 383 20.26 -21.20 -0.54
C THR A 383 21.77 -21.41 -0.60
N ASP A 384 22.24 -22.31 -1.48
CA ASP A 384 23.66 -22.63 -1.63
C ASP A 384 24.44 -21.58 -2.44
N LEU A 385 23.80 -21.00 -3.47
CA LEU A 385 24.40 -20.06 -4.41
C LEU A 385 23.58 -18.75 -4.50
N PRO A 386 23.62 -17.89 -3.47
CA PRO A 386 22.85 -16.65 -3.46
C PRO A 386 23.33 -15.68 -4.56
N PRO A 387 22.41 -15.07 -5.32
CA PRO A 387 22.74 -14.19 -6.44
C PRO A 387 23.37 -12.88 -5.96
N ARG A 388 24.31 -12.35 -6.76
CA ARG A 388 24.90 -11.02 -6.56
C ARG A 388 23.99 -9.94 -7.12
N GLU A 389 24.11 -8.71 -6.61
CA GLU A 389 23.41 -7.56 -7.20
C GLU A 389 23.80 -7.45 -8.68
N GLU A 390 22.78 -7.42 -9.53
CA GLU A 390 22.93 -7.35 -10.98
C GLU A 390 21.73 -6.59 -11.56
N ARG A 391 21.98 -5.43 -12.12
CA ARG A 391 20.93 -4.57 -12.68
C ARG A 391 20.80 -4.73 -14.18
N ASP A 392 21.88 -5.14 -14.84
CA ASP A 392 21.89 -5.36 -16.27
C ASP A 392 21.39 -6.79 -16.55
N PRO A 393 20.34 -6.97 -17.36
CA PRO A 393 19.78 -8.30 -17.62
C PRO A 393 20.80 -9.26 -18.23
N GLN A 394 21.19 -10.29 -17.47
CA GLN A 394 22.10 -11.34 -17.92
C GLN A 394 21.93 -12.65 -17.12
N PRO A 395 22.39 -13.80 -17.63
CA PRO A 395 22.43 -15.02 -16.84
C PRO A 395 23.31 -14.86 -15.60
N LEU A 396 22.80 -15.27 -14.43
CA LEU A 396 23.49 -15.11 -13.15
C LEU A 396 24.46 -16.26 -12.84
N TRP A 397 24.25 -17.42 -13.47
CA TRP A 397 25.04 -18.64 -13.24
C TRP A 397 25.54 -19.23 -14.55
N THR A 398 26.63 -19.98 -14.47
CA THR A 398 27.15 -20.74 -15.60
C THR A 398 26.59 -22.17 -15.60
N PRO A 399 26.65 -22.90 -16.74
CA PRO A 399 26.26 -24.31 -16.77
C PRO A 399 27.05 -25.19 -15.79
N GLU A 400 28.27 -24.80 -15.42
CA GLU A 400 29.09 -25.55 -14.44
C GLU A 400 28.56 -25.39 -13.01
N ASP A 401 28.06 -24.21 -12.66
CA ASP A 401 27.45 -23.94 -11.34
C ASP A 401 26.15 -24.74 -11.12
N LEU A 402 25.50 -25.16 -12.21
CA LEU A 402 24.18 -25.79 -12.22
C LEU A 402 24.23 -27.30 -12.47
N SER A 403 25.39 -27.94 -12.29
CA SER A 403 25.61 -29.35 -12.65
C SER A 403 24.73 -30.36 -11.89
N GLU A 404 24.23 -29.98 -10.71
CA GLU A 404 23.39 -30.81 -9.85
C GLU A 404 21.88 -30.50 -9.98
N VAL A 405 21.52 -29.51 -10.82
CA VAL A 405 20.13 -29.06 -11.06
C VAL A 405 19.51 -29.85 -12.22
N ASP A 406 18.18 -29.99 -12.21
CA ASP A 406 17.43 -30.57 -13.34
C ASP A 406 17.82 -29.93 -14.69
N GLU A 407 17.94 -30.75 -15.74
CA GLU A 407 18.47 -30.32 -17.04
C GLU A 407 17.61 -29.23 -17.71
N HIS A 408 16.31 -29.19 -17.44
CA HIS A 408 15.43 -28.18 -18.00
C HIS A 408 15.62 -26.84 -17.30
N LEU A 409 15.56 -26.85 -15.97
CA LEU A 409 15.75 -25.65 -15.14
C LEU A 409 17.19 -25.10 -15.25
N ALA A 410 18.21 -25.96 -15.29
CA ALA A 410 19.60 -25.56 -15.45
C ALA A 410 19.82 -24.79 -16.77
N ARG A 411 19.19 -25.24 -17.86
CA ARG A 411 19.25 -24.53 -19.16
C ARG A 411 18.54 -23.18 -19.08
N GLU A 412 17.38 -23.13 -18.41
CA GLU A 412 16.65 -21.88 -18.20
C GLU A 412 17.50 -20.86 -17.42
N LEU A 413 18.13 -21.27 -16.32
CA LEU A 413 18.93 -20.39 -15.46
C LEU A 413 20.29 -20.01 -16.07
N ALA A 414 20.91 -20.89 -16.86
CA ALA A 414 22.21 -20.64 -17.50
C ALA A 414 22.14 -19.73 -18.74
N HIS A 415 20.96 -19.61 -19.35
CA HIS A 415 20.78 -18.90 -20.62
C HIS A 415 19.69 -17.82 -20.59
N GLY A 416 18.75 -17.90 -19.65
CA GLY A 416 17.75 -16.88 -19.39
C GLY A 416 18.36 -15.67 -18.69
N PRO A 417 17.97 -14.45 -19.07
CA PRO A 417 18.42 -13.26 -18.35
C PRO A 417 17.74 -13.19 -16.99
N ALA A 418 18.47 -12.66 -16.01
CA ALA A 418 17.95 -12.34 -14.69
C ALA A 418 18.55 -11.02 -14.19
N ILE A 419 17.84 -10.41 -13.24
CA ILE A 419 18.25 -9.21 -12.53
C ILE A 419 18.11 -9.46 -11.02
N SER A 420 19.01 -8.92 -10.22
CA SER A 420 18.99 -8.99 -8.77
C SER A 420 19.11 -7.57 -8.19
N LEU A 421 18.01 -7.09 -7.64
CA LEU A 421 17.83 -5.73 -7.18
C LEU A 421 17.92 -5.66 -5.65
N PRO A 422 18.57 -4.64 -5.07
CA PRO A 422 18.70 -4.53 -3.62
C PRO A 422 17.40 -4.01 -3.00
N LEU A 423 16.97 -4.64 -1.91
CA LEU A 423 15.87 -4.15 -1.08
C LEU A 423 16.46 -3.22 -0.03
N VAL A 424 16.35 -1.91 -0.26
CA VAL A 424 16.90 -0.87 0.63
C VAL A 424 15.78 0.08 1.05
N ALA A 425 15.60 0.22 2.36
CA ALA A 425 14.69 1.20 2.94
C ALA A 425 15.46 2.11 3.92
N HIS A 426 15.28 3.42 3.82
CA HIS A 426 15.92 4.41 4.70
C HIS A 426 17.46 4.25 4.84
N GLY A 427 18.13 3.81 3.76
CA GLY A 427 19.58 3.57 3.75
C GLY A 427 20.03 2.25 4.40
N ARG A 428 19.10 1.43 4.90
CA ARG A 428 19.38 0.10 5.44
C ARG A 428 19.15 -0.98 4.37
N PRO A 429 20.13 -1.86 4.10
CA PRO A 429 19.90 -3.03 3.28
C PRO A 429 19.06 -4.06 4.05
N LEU A 430 17.90 -4.40 3.48
CA LEU A 430 16.98 -5.40 4.02
C LEU A 430 17.12 -6.74 3.32
N GLY A 431 17.66 -6.76 2.11
CA GLY A 431 17.67 -7.96 1.31
C GLY A 431 17.97 -7.74 -0.17
N ARG A 432 17.61 -8.73 -0.97
CA ARG A 432 17.62 -8.69 -2.43
C ARG A 432 16.39 -9.35 -2.99
N MET A 433 15.99 -8.88 -4.16
CA MET A 433 14.89 -9.40 -4.94
C MET A 433 15.44 -9.77 -6.31
N THR A 434 15.40 -11.05 -6.64
CA THR A 434 15.96 -11.60 -7.87
C THR A 434 14.84 -12.09 -8.77
N ILE A 435 14.87 -11.69 -10.03
CA ILE A 435 13.85 -11.98 -11.03
C ILE A 435 14.55 -12.61 -12.23
N GLY A 436 14.07 -13.76 -12.69
CA GLY A 436 14.57 -14.37 -13.91
C GLY A 436 13.48 -14.65 -14.94
N LYS A 437 13.89 -14.68 -16.21
CA LYS A 437 13.07 -15.01 -17.38
C LYS A 437 13.64 -16.24 -18.10
N SER A 438 12.87 -16.81 -19.02
CA SER A 438 13.31 -17.93 -19.86
C SER A 438 14.29 -17.47 -20.97
N GLU A 439 15.03 -18.40 -21.58
CA GLU A 439 15.94 -18.14 -22.72
C GLU A 439 15.25 -17.49 -23.94
N SER A 440 13.93 -17.67 -24.07
CA SER A 440 13.15 -17.07 -25.16
C SER A 440 12.83 -15.60 -24.94
N ASP A 441 12.94 -15.10 -23.71
CA ASP A 441 12.42 -13.80 -23.28
C ASP A 441 13.56 -12.88 -22.84
N ASP A 442 13.43 -11.58 -23.11
CA ASP A 442 14.37 -10.55 -22.67
C ASP A 442 13.69 -9.57 -21.71
N PHE A 443 14.50 -8.86 -20.92
CA PHE A 443 14.03 -7.69 -20.18
C PHE A 443 14.14 -6.43 -21.05
N THR A 444 13.03 -5.71 -21.15
CA THR A 444 13.01 -4.33 -21.66
C THR A 444 13.49 -3.36 -20.59
N ARG A 445 13.95 -2.17 -20.98
CA ARG A 445 14.34 -1.12 -20.00
C ARG A 445 13.18 -0.75 -19.09
N ASP A 446 11.99 -0.59 -19.66
CA ASP A 446 10.77 -0.27 -18.92
C ASP A 446 10.45 -1.35 -17.87
N GLU A 447 10.68 -2.63 -18.16
CA GLU A 447 10.49 -3.71 -17.18
C GLU A 447 11.52 -3.66 -16.04
N VAL A 448 12.78 -3.33 -16.34
CA VAL A 448 13.83 -3.16 -15.32
C VAL A 448 13.50 -1.97 -14.43
N ASP A 449 13.06 -0.84 -15.00
CA ASP A 449 12.65 0.34 -14.25
C ASP A 449 11.45 0.05 -13.33
N VAL A 450 10.47 -0.71 -13.81
CA VAL A 450 9.32 -1.15 -13.01
C VAL A 450 9.72 -2.11 -11.90
N ALA A 451 10.62 -3.06 -12.18
CA ALA A 451 11.15 -3.97 -11.17
C ALA A 451 11.93 -3.22 -10.07
N ASP A 452 12.72 -2.21 -10.45
CA ASP A 452 13.45 -1.34 -9.53
C ASP A 452 12.50 -0.49 -8.68
N ASP A 453 11.44 0.07 -9.25
CA ASP A 453 10.43 0.79 -8.46
C ASP A 453 9.67 -0.13 -7.50
N LEU A 454 9.31 -1.33 -7.95
CA LEU A 454 8.69 -2.34 -7.10
C LEU A 454 9.63 -2.76 -5.96
N SER A 455 10.93 -2.93 -6.22
CA SER A 455 11.91 -3.29 -5.19
C SER A 455 11.95 -2.28 -4.05
N ARG A 456 11.86 -0.97 -4.37
CA ARG A 456 11.79 0.10 -3.36
C ARG A 456 10.51 0.02 -2.53
N ARG A 457 9.37 -0.26 -3.17
CA ARG A 457 8.07 -0.39 -2.49
C ARG A 457 8.05 -1.61 -1.56
N VAL A 458 8.55 -2.75 -2.04
CA VAL A 458 8.70 -3.98 -1.25
C VAL A 458 9.61 -3.73 -0.05
N ALA A 459 10.76 -3.09 -0.25
CA ALA A 459 11.67 -2.75 0.85
C ALA A 459 10.99 -1.82 1.88
N SER A 460 10.25 -0.81 1.42
CA SER A 460 9.52 0.08 2.32
C SER A 460 8.42 -0.64 3.11
N ALA A 461 7.68 -1.55 2.46
CA ALA A 461 6.62 -2.32 3.12
C ALA A 461 7.20 -3.30 4.15
N MET A 462 8.30 -3.98 3.82
CA MET A 462 9.01 -4.87 4.76
C MET A 462 9.55 -4.11 5.98
N GLU A 463 10.15 -2.92 5.78
CA GLU A 463 10.61 -2.10 6.91
C GLU A 463 9.44 -1.69 7.82
N ASN A 464 8.32 -1.28 7.23
CA ASN A 464 7.14 -0.90 7.99
C ASN A 464 6.58 -2.09 8.78
N ALA A 465 6.45 -3.25 8.16
CA ALA A 465 6.02 -4.48 8.82
C ALA A 465 6.93 -4.85 10.00
N ARG A 466 8.25 -4.81 9.78
CA ARG A 466 9.24 -5.09 10.83
C ARG A 466 9.20 -4.08 11.98
N LEU A 467 9.04 -2.78 11.68
CA LEU A 467 8.91 -1.75 12.71
C LEU A 467 7.65 -1.95 13.55
N HIS A 468 6.54 -2.31 12.89
CA HIS A 468 5.30 -2.65 13.58
C HIS A 468 5.46 -3.88 14.48
N GLU A 469 6.06 -4.96 13.98
CA GLU A 469 6.31 -6.17 14.77
C GLU A 469 7.21 -5.88 15.98
N LYS A 470 8.28 -5.09 15.80
CA LYS A 470 9.15 -4.66 16.90
C LYS A 470 8.41 -3.82 17.94
N GLN A 471 7.56 -2.89 17.49
CA GLN A 471 6.75 -2.08 18.38
C GLN A 471 5.78 -2.94 19.20
N SER A 472 5.09 -3.90 18.56
CA SER A 472 4.18 -4.83 19.22
C SER A 472 4.91 -5.75 20.21
N ALA A 473 6.07 -6.29 19.85
CA ALA A 473 6.86 -7.14 20.74
C ALA A 473 7.39 -6.37 21.96
N MET A 474 7.83 -5.12 21.77
CA MET A 474 8.30 -4.26 22.86
C MET A 474 7.15 -3.89 23.82
N SER A 475 5.99 -3.56 23.28
CA SER A 475 4.73 -3.33 24.02
C SER A 475 4.40 -4.52 24.91
N GLU A 476 4.33 -5.72 24.31
CA GLU A 476 3.97 -6.94 25.03
C GLU A 476 5.00 -7.31 26.11
N ALA A 477 6.29 -7.16 25.82
CA ALA A 477 7.35 -7.42 26.79
C ALA A 477 7.28 -6.48 28.01
N LEU A 478 7.01 -5.18 27.77
CA LEU A 478 6.87 -4.20 28.84
C LEU A 478 5.64 -4.52 29.71
N GLN A 479 4.49 -4.82 29.10
CA GLN A 479 3.28 -5.22 29.82
C GLN A 479 3.48 -6.48 30.68
N ARG A 480 4.08 -7.54 30.11
CA ARG A 480 4.38 -8.79 30.86
C ARG A 480 5.31 -8.55 32.05
N SER A 481 6.22 -7.57 31.95
CA SER A 481 7.11 -7.22 33.06
C SER A 481 6.40 -6.46 34.19
N LEU A 482 5.31 -5.75 33.90
CA LEU A 482 4.60 -4.92 34.87
C LEU A 482 3.56 -5.69 35.67
N LEU A 483 2.97 -6.74 35.09
CA LEU A 483 2.02 -7.62 35.79
C LEU A 483 2.73 -8.63 36.70
N PRO A 484 2.10 -9.09 37.80
CA PRO A 484 2.65 -10.18 38.60
C PRO A 484 2.73 -11.48 37.80
N ALA A 485 3.90 -12.15 37.84
CA ALA A 485 4.01 -13.50 37.34
C ALA A 485 3.10 -14.40 38.21
N ARG A 486 2.07 -15.01 37.61
CA ARG A 486 1.11 -15.90 38.29
C ARG A 486 1.80 -16.98 39.14
N GLU A 487 2.97 -17.45 38.71
CA GLU A 487 3.79 -18.44 39.42
C GLU A 487 4.34 -17.96 40.79
N LYS A 488 4.31 -16.64 41.06
CA LYS A 488 4.85 -16.03 42.28
C LYS A 488 3.76 -15.50 43.23
N GLU A 489 2.48 -15.75 42.94
CA GLU A 489 1.41 -15.35 43.84
C GLU A 489 1.44 -16.16 45.14
N PRO A 490 1.29 -15.51 46.31
CA PRO A 490 1.33 -16.21 47.59
C PRO A 490 0.06 -17.04 47.79
N THR A 491 0.20 -18.23 48.38
CA THR A 491 -0.96 -18.91 48.99
C THR A 491 -1.32 -18.21 50.29
N ILE A 492 -2.55 -17.73 50.40
CA ILE A 492 -3.08 -17.05 51.59
C ILE A 492 -3.96 -18.05 52.36
N PRO A 493 -3.59 -18.49 53.57
CA PRO A 493 -4.42 -19.38 54.38
C PRO A 493 -5.79 -18.77 54.69
N GLY A 494 -6.85 -19.51 54.38
CA GLY A 494 -8.23 -19.06 54.63
C GLY A 494 -8.75 -18.00 53.66
N VAL A 495 -8.07 -17.76 52.53
CA VAL A 495 -8.53 -16.84 51.49
C VAL A 495 -8.39 -17.49 50.11
N ASP A 496 -9.50 -17.55 49.38
CA ASP A 496 -9.56 -17.88 47.95
C ASP A 496 -9.49 -16.56 47.16
N HIS A 497 -8.44 -16.34 46.37
CA HIS A 497 -8.27 -15.11 45.61
C HIS A 497 -8.17 -15.36 44.11
N ALA A 498 -8.63 -14.40 43.33
CA ALA A 498 -8.51 -14.43 41.88
C ALA A 498 -8.29 -13.02 41.34
N VAL A 499 -7.59 -12.93 40.21
CA VAL A 499 -7.33 -11.66 39.52
C VAL A 499 -7.65 -11.76 38.05
N PHE A 500 -8.21 -10.68 37.53
CA PHE A 500 -8.53 -10.49 36.14
C PHE A 500 -7.93 -9.17 35.65
N TYR A 501 -7.34 -9.22 34.46
CA TYR A 501 -6.82 -8.05 33.77
C TYR A 501 -7.09 -8.21 32.28
N ARG A 502 -7.70 -7.20 31.66
CA ARG A 502 -7.93 -7.13 30.21
C ARG A 502 -7.60 -5.71 29.73
N PRO A 503 -6.67 -5.55 28.77
CA PRO A 503 -6.34 -4.24 28.23
C PRO A 503 -7.43 -3.69 27.28
N ALA A 504 -7.49 -2.36 27.14
CA ALA A 504 -8.49 -1.64 26.36
C ALA A 504 -8.42 -1.90 24.85
N ASP A 505 -7.20 -1.93 24.28
CA ASP A 505 -6.99 -1.87 22.84
C ASP A 505 -5.68 -2.58 22.44
N GLU A 506 -5.69 -3.40 21.38
CA GLU A 506 -4.48 -4.10 20.87
C GLU A 506 -3.40 -3.12 20.37
N LYS A 507 -3.77 -1.86 20.10
CA LYS A 507 -2.89 -0.82 19.57
C LYS A 507 -2.22 0.05 20.64
N ASN A 508 -2.72 0.05 21.88
CA ASN A 508 -2.15 0.87 22.95
C ASN A 508 -1.01 0.12 23.67
N VAL A 509 0.15 0.77 23.70
CA VAL A 509 1.45 0.15 23.98
C VAL A 509 1.60 -0.32 25.44
N VAL A 510 0.93 0.29 26.41
CA VAL A 510 0.87 -0.20 27.81
C VAL A 510 -0.36 0.37 28.49
N GLY A 511 -1.06 -0.47 29.24
CA GLY A 511 -2.19 -0.07 30.08
C GLY A 511 -1.79 0.62 31.38
N GLY A 512 -2.68 1.48 31.91
CA GLY A 512 -2.48 2.22 33.16
C GLY A 512 -2.76 1.38 34.40
N ASP A 513 -3.63 0.39 34.26
CA ASP A 513 -4.10 -0.51 35.30
C ASP A 513 -3.04 -1.50 35.76
N PHE A 514 -2.93 -1.70 37.07
CA PHE A 514 -2.13 -2.78 37.65
C PHE A 514 -2.71 -3.33 38.94
N TYR A 515 -2.25 -4.53 39.28
CA TYR A 515 -2.56 -5.19 40.54
C TYR A 515 -1.32 -5.85 41.13
N ASP A 516 -1.34 -6.11 42.43
CA ASP A 516 -0.34 -6.93 43.07
C ASP A 516 -0.89 -7.67 44.30
N VAL A 517 -0.47 -8.92 44.50
CA VAL A 517 -0.77 -9.71 45.69
C VAL A 517 0.53 -10.36 46.18
N PHE A 518 0.92 -10.10 47.42
CA PHE A 518 2.22 -10.55 47.93
C PHE A 518 2.28 -10.71 49.45
N ALA A 519 3.15 -11.58 49.93
CA ALA A 519 3.43 -11.72 51.36
C ALA A 519 4.54 -10.74 51.80
N ALA A 520 4.33 -10.08 52.95
CA ALA A 520 5.31 -9.20 53.58
C ALA A 520 5.27 -9.33 55.11
N SER A 521 6.39 -9.73 55.70
CA SER A 521 6.62 -9.70 57.16
C SER A 521 5.48 -10.31 58.00
N GLY A 522 5.03 -11.52 57.62
CA GLY A 522 3.97 -12.27 58.32
C GLY A 522 2.54 -11.80 58.02
N ARG A 523 2.36 -10.93 57.02
CA ARG A 523 1.08 -10.39 56.56
C ARG A 523 0.95 -10.61 55.06
N TRP A 524 -0.28 -10.55 54.54
CA TRP A 524 -0.54 -10.61 53.10
C TRP A 524 -1.03 -9.25 52.61
N CYS A 525 -0.45 -8.74 51.54
CA CYS A 525 -0.76 -7.43 50.99
C CYS A 525 -1.44 -7.59 49.64
N PHE A 526 -2.36 -6.68 49.34
CA PHE A 526 -2.93 -6.52 48.02
C PHE A 526 -2.89 -5.05 47.59
N ALA A 527 -2.77 -4.82 46.29
CA ALA A 527 -2.83 -3.52 45.67
C ALA A 527 -3.57 -3.63 44.34
N ILE A 528 -4.35 -2.61 44.02
CA ILE A 528 -4.93 -2.38 42.69
C ILE A 528 -4.94 -0.88 42.45
N GLY A 529 -4.58 -0.45 41.25
CA GLY A 529 -4.49 0.96 40.94
C GLY A 529 -4.46 1.22 39.44
N ASP A 530 -4.73 2.48 39.10
CA ASP A 530 -4.76 2.98 37.74
C ASP A 530 -3.93 4.26 37.63
N VAL A 531 -2.97 4.25 36.71
CA VAL A 531 -2.14 5.41 36.36
C VAL A 531 -2.81 6.19 35.24
N CYS A 532 -3.02 7.48 35.46
CA CYS A 532 -3.61 8.34 34.45
C CYS A 532 -2.79 8.37 33.15
N GLY A 533 -3.48 7.99 32.07
CA GLY A 533 -2.97 7.97 30.70
C GLY A 533 -2.22 6.67 30.35
N THR A 534 -1.94 6.47 29.06
CA THR A 534 -1.34 5.23 28.55
C THR A 534 0.13 5.39 28.18
N GLY A 535 0.80 4.27 27.87
CA GLY A 535 2.12 4.26 27.25
C GLY A 535 3.33 4.13 28.21
N PRO A 536 4.56 4.31 27.69
CA PRO A 536 5.79 4.04 28.43
C PRO A 536 5.97 4.85 29.72
N GLU A 537 5.44 6.07 29.81
CA GLU A 537 5.55 6.86 31.04
C GLU A 537 4.58 6.37 32.12
N ALA A 538 3.39 5.86 31.76
CA ALA A 538 2.48 5.22 32.72
C ALA A 538 3.09 3.92 33.26
N ALA A 539 3.69 3.14 32.37
CA ALA A 539 4.45 1.93 32.71
C ALA A 539 5.55 2.19 33.75
N ALA A 540 6.26 3.32 33.62
CA ALA A 540 7.31 3.71 34.57
C ALA A 540 6.74 3.95 35.97
N VAL A 541 5.65 4.71 36.08
CA VAL A 541 4.95 4.98 37.35
C VAL A 541 4.42 3.70 37.98
N THR A 542 3.83 2.80 37.19
CA THR A 542 3.40 1.46 37.64
C THR A 542 4.57 0.66 38.20
N GLY A 543 5.71 0.66 37.49
CA GLY A 543 6.94 0.01 37.93
C GLY A 543 7.46 0.56 39.25
N LEU A 544 7.55 1.89 39.36
CA LEU A 544 7.94 2.61 40.58
C LEU A 544 7.02 2.25 41.74
N ALA A 545 5.70 2.38 41.54
CA ALA A 545 4.70 2.15 42.57
C ALA A 545 4.78 0.74 43.13
N ARG A 546 4.76 -0.26 42.24
CA ARG A 546 4.79 -1.67 42.63
C ARG A 546 6.04 -2.06 43.43
N HIS A 547 7.21 -1.61 42.99
CA HIS A 547 8.47 -1.94 43.68
C HIS A 547 8.60 -1.20 45.01
N THR A 548 8.17 0.06 45.06
CA THR A 548 8.16 0.89 46.28
C THR A 548 7.22 0.31 47.33
N LEU A 549 5.99 -0.08 46.94
CA LEU A 549 5.03 -0.76 47.81
C LEU A 549 5.64 -2.02 48.45
N ARG A 550 6.22 -2.90 47.63
CA ARG A 550 6.82 -4.15 48.11
C ARG A 550 7.98 -3.91 49.07
N ALA A 551 8.83 -2.92 48.78
CA ALA A 551 9.96 -2.59 49.63
C ALA A 551 9.48 -2.08 51.00
N LEU A 552 8.60 -1.08 51.02
CA LEU A 552 8.11 -0.47 52.25
C LEU A 552 7.24 -1.42 53.09
N ALA A 553 6.42 -2.25 52.43
CA ALA A 553 5.63 -3.27 53.12
C ALA A 553 6.51 -4.34 53.81
N LYS A 554 7.62 -4.73 53.17
CA LYS A 554 8.60 -5.65 53.78
C LYS A 554 9.30 -5.02 54.98
N GLU A 555 9.60 -3.73 54.95
CA GLU A 555 10.13 -2.98 56.10
C GLU A 555 9.11 -2.82 57.23
N GLY A 556 7.83 -3.08 56.93
CA GLY A 556 6.76 -3.18 57.93
C GLY A 556 6.07 -1.87 58.27
N PHE A 557 6.24 -0.85 57.43
CA PHE A 557 5.52 0.43 57.53
C PHE A 557 4.00 0.25 57.46
N THR A 558 3.25 1.23 57.98
CA THR A 558 1.79 1.22 57.93
C THR A 558 1.28 1.64 56.54
N PRO A 559 0.07 1.20 56.13
CA PRO A 559 -0.52 1.58 54.85
C PRO A 559 -0.48 3.08 54.55
N SER A 560 -0.86 3.92 55.53
CA SER A 560 -0.79 5.39 55.39
C SER A 560 0.62 5.92 55.11
N HIS A 561 1.65 5.37 55.77
CA HIS A 561 3.02 5.82 55.56
C HIS A 561 3.57 5.36 54.22
N ILE A 562 3.20 4.15 53.80
CA ILE A 562 3.51 3.63 52.46
C ILE A 562 2.95 4.57 51.39
N MET A 563 1.68 4.98 51.50
CA MET A 563 1.06 5.92 50.56
C MET A 563 1.77 7.29 50.54
N GLN A 564 2.13 7.83 51.70
CA GLN A 564 2.87 9.10 51.78
C GLN A 564 4.22 9.02 51.06
N ARG A 565 4.98 7.95 51.29
CA ARG A 565 6.29 7.75 50.67
C ARG A 565 6.17 7.52 49.17
N LEU A 566 5.14 6.80 48.74
CA LEU A 566 4.86 6.61 47.33
C LEU A 566 4.46 7.92 46.63
N ASN A 567 3.62 8.74 47.27
CA ASN A 567 3.26 10.07 46.75
C ASN A 567 4.50 10.92 46.48
N MET A 568 5.43 10.98 47.44
CA MET A 568 6.70 11.70 47.26
C MET A 568 7.55 11.11 46.14
N ALA A 569 7.65 9.78 46.05
CA ALA A 569 8.42 9.13 45.01
C ALA A 569 7.89 9.44 43.60
N ILE A 570 6.56 9.47 43.42
CA ILE A 570 5.92 9.83 42.14
C ILE A 570 6.17 11.30 41.80
N LEU A 571 6.10 12.20 42.78
CA LEU A 571 6.37 13.63 42.59
C LEU A 571 7.85 13.90 42.23
N ASP A 572 8.79 13.19 42.86
CA ASP A 572 10.23 13.34 42.63
C ASP A 572 10.66 12.88 41.23
N GLU A 573 9.91 11.96 40.60
CA GLU A 573 10.23 11.40 39.28
C GLU A 573 10.05 12.41 38.12
N ASN A 574 9.50 13.61 38.40
CA ASN A 574 9.35 14.72 37.44
C ASN A 574 8.52 14.39 36.18
N THR A 575 7.62 13.42 36.26
CA THR A 575 6.66 13.10 35.19
C THR A 575 5.54 14.13 35.23
N SER A 576 5.71 15.24 34.51
CA SER A 576 4.73 16.32 34.45
C SER A 576 3.34 15.77 34.09
N THR A 577 2.39 15.95 35.02
CA THR A 577 0.93 15.72 34.90
C THR A 577 0.38 14.29 35.05
N ARG A 578 1.15 13.29 35.52
CA ARG A 578 0.56 11.96 35.79
C ARG A 578 0.29 11.74 37.27
N PHE A 579 -0.89 11.18 37.55
CA PHE A 579 -1.34 10.83 38.88
C PHE A 579 -1.83 9.38 38.91
N LEU A 580 -1.88 8.80 40.10
CA LEU A 580 -2.20 7.40 40.32
C LEU A 580 -3.38 7.30 41.28
N THR A 581 -4.42 6.55 40.89
CA THR A 581 -5.41 6.05 41.85
C THR A 581 -4.92 4.70 42.38
N MET A 582 -5.08 4.45 43.67
CA MET A 582 -4.69 3.16 44.23
C MET A 582 -5.47 2.77 45.48
N LEU A 583 -5.91 1.52 45.51
CA LEU A 583 -6.31 0.83 46.73
C LEU A 583 -5.17 -0.09 47.19
N TYR A 584 -4.69 0.12 48.41
CA TYR A 584 -3.70 -0.73 49.06
C TYR A 584 -4.25 -1.28 50.37
N GLY A 585 -4.06 -2.58 50.60
CA GLY A 585 -4.52 -3.24 51.82
C GLY A 585 -3.57 -4.31 52.34
N GLU A 586 -3.55 -4.47 53.66
CA GLU A 586 -2.85 -5.52 54.40
C GLU A 586 -3.86 -6.40 55.13
N MET A 587 -3.67 -7.72 55.06
CA MET A 587 -4.50 -8.74 55.66
C MET A 587 -3.74 -9.45 56.77
N THR A 588 -4.37 -9.52 57.93
CA THR A 588 -3.91 -10.26 59.11
C THR A 588 -5.04 -11.10 59.69
N PRO A 589 -4.80 -12.36 60.11
CA PRO A 589 -5.85 -13.16 60.71
C PRO A 589 -6.47 -12.44 61.90
N SER A 590 -7.79 -12.46 62.01
CA SER A 590 -8.48 -11.86 63.16
C SER A 590 -8.12 -12.60 64.44
N THR A 591 -7.99 -11.87 65.54
CA THR A 591 -7.77 -12.45 66.88
C THR A 591 -9.08 -12.80 67.60
N ASP A 592 -10.22 -12.59 66.96
CA ASP A 592 -11.55 -12.86 67.53
C ASP A 592 -11.91 -14.35 67.47
N GLU A 593 -12.70 -14.84 68.44
CA GLU A 593 -13.11 -16.25 68.53
C GLU A 593 -14.01 -16.68 67.36
N SER A 594 -14.64 -15.71 66.68
CA SER A 594 -15.49 -15.88 65.51
C SER A 594 -14.72 -16.16 64.20
N GLY A 595 -13.38 -16.04 64.21
CA GLY A 595 -12.53 -16.22 63.03
C GLY A 595 -12.57 -15.02 62.07
N GLY A 596 -11.99 -15.19 60.88
CA GLY A 596 -11.98 -14.16 59.82
C GLY A 596 -10.64 -13.43 59.65
N MET A 597 -10.68 -12.32 58.91
CA MET A 597 -9.49 -11.53 58.55
C MET A 597 -9.70 -10.05 58.87
N ARG A 598 -8.68 -9.44 59.45
CA ARG A 598 -8.59 -7.99 59.63
C ARG A 598 -7.84 -7.37 58.45
N LEU A 599 -8.52 -6.48 57.74
CA LEU A 599 -7.96 -5.68 56.67
C LEU A 599 -7.57 -4.30 57.21
N ARG A 600 -6.38 -3.84 56.84
CA ARG A 600 -5.91 -2.46 57.05
C ARG A 600 -5.62 -1.84 55.71
N MET A 601 -6.33 -0.79 55.33
CA MET A 601 -6.32 -0.30 53.96
C MET A 601 -6.31 1.22 53.85
N VAL A 602 -5.94 1.69 52.66
CA VAL A 602 -6.06 3.07 52.21
C VAL A 602 -6.56 3.05 50.77
N SER A 603 -7.60 3.81 50.46
CA SER A 603 -8.05 4.08 49.09
C SER A 603 -7.67 5.50 48.68
N ALA A 604 -6.60 5.65 47.92
CA ALA A 604 -6.10 6.92 47.40
C ALA A 604 -6.70 7.19 46.00
N GLY A 605 -7.82 7.90 45.95
CA GLY A 605 -8.52 8.27 44.71
C GLY A 605 -9.18 7.12 43.94
N HIS A 606 -9.03 5.88 44.41
CA HIS A 606 -9.50 4.67 43.73
C HIS A 606 -10.97 4.37 44.08
N PRO A 607 -11.73 3.69 43.19
CA PRO A 607 -13.05 3.17 43.53
C PRO A 607 -13.02 2.37 44.85
N LEU A 608 -14.04 2.57 45.68
CA LEU A 608 -14.13 1.89 46.97
C LEU A 608 -14.38 0.39 46.73
N PRO A 609 -13.70 -0.50 47.49
CA PRO A 609 -13.97 -1.92 47.38
C PRO A 609 -15.39 -2.24 47.84
N LEU A 610 -15.98 -3.25 47.20
CA LEU A 610 -17.28 -3.77 47.52
C LEU A 610 -17.14 -5.02 48.40
N ARG A 611 -17.98 -5.13 49.41
CA ARG A 611 -18.12 -6.31 50.25
C ARG A 611 -19.47 -6.97 49.96
N LEU A 612 -19.44 -8.26 49.69
CA LEU A 612 -20.60 -9.13 49.58
C LEU A 612 -20.66 -10.04 50.79
N ASN A 613 -21.74 -9.93 51.55
CA ASN A 613 -21.97 -10.78 52.72
C ASN A 613 -22.69 -12.10 52.34
N GLN A 614 -22.78 -13.04 53.29
CA GLN A 614 -23.43 -14.33 53.06
C GLN A 614 -24.93 -14.24 52.77
N LYS A 615 -25.58 -13.10 53.05
CA LYS A 615 -27.00 -12.86 52.77
C LYS A 615 -27.23 -12.32 51.35
N GLY A 616 -26.17 -12.05 50.60
CA GLY A 616 -26.23 -11.45 49.27
C GLY A 616 -26.33 -9.93 49.28
N GLU A 617 -26.13 -9.28 50.43
CA GLU A 617 -26.10 -7.81 50.51
C GLU A 617 -24.71 -7.31 50.14
N VAL A 618 -24.67 -6.30 49.26
CA VAL A 618 -23.46 -5.63 48.80
C VAL A 618 -23.37 -4.25 49.42
N GLU A 619 -22.20 -3.89 49.93
CA GLU A 619 -21.91 -2.54 50.40
C GLU A 619 -20.49 -2.11 50.00
N SER A 620 -20.30 -0.83 49.71
CA SER A 620 -18.96 -0.24 49.61
C SER A 620 -18.42 0.03 51.00
N PHE A 621 -17.11 -0.14 51.19
CA PHE A 621 -16.47 0.11 52.48
C PHE A 621 -15.14 0.86 52.33
N GLY A 622 -14.78 1.59 53.38
CA GLY A 622 -13.66 2.52 53.39
C GLY A 622 -14.08 3.96 53.10
N SER A 623 -13.12 4.88 53.07
CA SER A 623 -13.31 6.25 52.62
C SER A 623 -12.37 6.60 51.47
N SER A 624 -12.89 7.39 50.53
CA SER A 624 -12.09 7.91 49.42
C SER A 624 -11.15 9.00 49.94
N GLN A 625 -9.85 8.84 49.68
CA GLN A 625 -8.80 9.76 50.07
C GLN A 625 -8.17 10.40 48.82
N PRO A 626 -7.36 11.47 48.93
CA PRO A 626 -6.74 12.12 47.78
C PRO A 626 -5.93 11.15 46.91
N LEU A 627 -5.88 11.41 45.60
CA LEU A 627 -5.11 10.64 44.63
C LEU A 627 -3.58 10.92 44.76
N LEU A 628 -2.74 9.99 44.31
CA LEU A 628 -1.29 10.06 44.44
C LEU A 628 -0.67 10.85 43.28
N GLY A 629 0.35 11.66 43.57
CA GLY A 629 1.14 12.38 42.57
C GLY A 629 0.55 13.73 42.11
N ALA A 630 -0.65 14.14 42.55
CA ALA A 630 -1.18 15.47 42.20
C ALA A 630 -0.96 16.55 43.27
N PHE A 631 -0.71 16.18 44.52
CA PHE A 631 -0.56 17.13 45.61
C PHE A 631 0.68 16.79 46.44
N GLU A 632 1.49 17.80 46.78
CA GLU A 632 2.69 17.62 47.61
C GLU A 632 2.31 17.34 49.08
N ASP A 633 1.39 18.12 49.64
CA ASP A 633 0.94 18.02 51.03
C ASP A 633 -0.39 17.23 51.15
N VAL A 634 -0.30 15.89 51.15
CA VAL A 634 -1.45 14.99 51.37
C VAL A 634 -1.25 14.05 52.56
N GLY A 635 -2.28 13.94 53.38
CA GLY A 635 -2.35 13.03 54.51
C GLY A 635 -3.23 11.82 54.20
N PHE A 636 -2.72 10.62 54.48
CA PHE A 636 -3.45 9.36 54.33
C PHE A 636 -3.77 8.76 55.69
N THR A 637 -4.96 8.18 55.83
CA THR A 637 -5.43 7.52 57.07
C THR A 637 -5.64 6.04 56.83
N THR A 638 -5.06 5.20 57.69
CA THR A 638 -5.28 3.75 57.63
C THR A 638 -6.64 3.41 58.23
N GLU A 639 -7.49 2.74 57.47
CA GLU A 639 -8.78 2.24 57.93
C GLU A 639 -8.70 0.75 58.26
N ASN A 640 -9.43 0.32 59.28
CA ASN A 640 -9.46 -1.07 59.73
C ASN A 640 -10.85 -1.63 59.52
N VAL A 641 -10.94 -2.78 58.84
CA VAL A 641 -12.20 -3.47 58.55
C VAL A 641 -12.03 -4.95 58.89
N ASP A 642 -12.95 -5.49 59.68
CA ASP A 642 -12.98 -6.92 60.00
C ASP A 642 -13.94 -7.61 59.01
N ILE A 643 -13.42 -8.61 58.30
CA ILE A 643 -14.13 -9.38 57.29
C ILE A 643 -14.37 -10.79 57.83
N GLY A 644 -15.64 -11.18 57.82
CA GLY A 644 -16.08 -12.46 58.35
C GLY A 644 -15.82 -13.63 57.39
N PRO A 645 -15.81 -14.89 57.91
CA PRO A 645 -15.78 -16.07 57.05
C PRO A 645 -16.95 -16.08 56.06
N GLY A 646 -16.71 -16.49 54.82
CA GLY A 646 -17.70 -16.54 53.73
C GLY A 646 -18.03 -15.20 53.06
N GLU A 647 -17.49 -14.08 53.55
CA GLU A 647 -17.62 -12.78 52.87
C GLU A 647 -16.64 -12.67 51.68
N VAL A 648 -17.01 -11.88 50.68
CA VAL A 648 -16.21 -11.64 49.48
C VAL A 648 -15.93 -10.14 49.33
N VAL A 649 -14.68 -9.79 49.08
CA VAL A 649 -14.24 -8.44 48.74
C VAL A 649 -13.92 -8.38 47.25
N LEU A 650 -14.47 -7.38 46.57
CA LEU A 650 -14.20 -7.06 45.16
C LEU A 650 -13.61 -5.66 45.07
N ALA A 651 -12.46 -5.54 44.44
CA ALA A 651 -11.88 -4.26 44.04
C ALA A 651 -11.72 -4.22 42.52
N VAL A 652 -12.03 -3.07 41.93
CA VAL A 652 -12.05 -2.89 40.47
C VAL A 652 -11.43 -1.55 40.11
N THR A 653 -10.84 -1.48 38.92
CA THR A 653 -10.52 -0.22 38.28
C THR A 653 -11.75 0.39 37.62
N ASP A 654 -11.65 1.67 37.27
CA ASP A 654 -12.74 2.43 36.67
C ASP A 654 -13.18 1.90 35.31
N GLY A 655 -12.33 1.22 34.53
CA GLY A 655 -12.78 0.57 33.29
C GLY A 655 -13.88 -0.49 33.46
N VAL A 656 -14.12 -0.99 34.69
CA VAL A 656 -15.31 -1.80 35.00
C VAL A 656 -16.56 -0.93 35.15
N THR A 657 -16.47 0.14 35.95
CA THR A 657 -17.63 0.98 36.30
C THR A 657 -17.98 1.96 35.19
N GLU A 658 -16.98 2.44 34.45
CA GLU A 658 -17.11 3.30 33.27
C GLU A 658 -17.46 2.55 31.99
N ARG A 659 -17.73 1.24 32.06
CA ARG A 659 -18.20 0.44 30.92
C ARG A 659 -19.48 1.07 30.35
N ARG A 660 -19.48 1.39 29.05
CA ARG A 660 -20.58 2.10 28.37
C ARG A 660 -21.33 1.24 27.37
N SER A 661 -22.65 1.28 27.46
CA SER A 661 -23.58 0.81 26.44
C SER A 661 -24.27 2.02 25.82
N ASN A 662 -23.88 2.41 24.60
CA ASN A 662 -24.28 3.69 23.99
C ASN A 662 -23.89 4.91 24.87
N SER A 663 -24.88 5.65 25.39
CA SER A 663 -24.68 6.79 26.29
C SER A 663 -24.66 6.42 27.77
N ASP A 664 -25.12 5.22 28.12
CA ASP A 664 -25.35 4.81 29.50
C ASP A 664 -24.12 4.09 30.03
N MET A 665 -23.72 4.44 31.25
CA MET A 665 -22.59 3.87 31.95
C MET A 665 -23.11 2.85 32.98
N LEU A 666 -22.40 1.73 33.18
CA LEU A 666 -22.77 0.73 34.19
C LEU A 666 -22.86 1.34 35.60
N GLY A 667 -21.83 2.11 35.98
CA GLY A 667 -21.71 2.76 37.28
C GLY A 667 -21.59 1.77 38.45
N ASP A 668 -21.45 2.33 39.65
CA ASP A 668 -21.31 1.55 40.88
C ASP A 668 -22.58 0.72 41.18
N GLU A 669 -23.77 1.28 40.93
CA GLU A 669 -25.04 0.59 41.17
C GLU A 669 -25.18 -0.67 40.30
N GLY A 670 -24.87 -0.58 39.01
CA GLY A 670 -24.91 -1.73 38.09
C GLY A 670 -23.91 -2.81 38.49
N LEU A 671 -22.71 -2.42 38.94
CA LEU A 671 -21.73 -3.37 39.45
C LEU A 671 -22.18 -4.05 40.75
N MET A 672 -22.77 -3.30 41.68
CA MET A 672 -23.32 -3.86 42.92
C MET A 672 -24.44 -4.87 42.65
N ASP A 673 -25.32 -4.59 41.69
CA ASP A 673 -26.39 -5.50 41.27
C ASP A 673 -25.83 -6.82 40.72
N ILE A 674 -24.84 -6.76 39.83
CA ILE A 674 -24.16 -7.95 39.30
C ILE A 674 -23.47 -8.73 40.43
N PHE A 675 -22.79 -8.02 41.34
CA PHE A 675 -22.02 -8.63 42.42
C PHE A 675 -22.92 -9.30 43.47
N SER A 676 -24.13 -8.79 43.70
CA SER A 676 -25.11 -9.39 44.64
C SER A 676 -25.47 -10.84 44.31
N GLY A 677 -25.48 -11.19 43.01
CA GLY A 677 -25.76 -12.53 42.51
C GLY A 677 -24.60 -13.53 42.65
N CYS A 678 -23.46 -13.10 43.20
CA CYS A 678 -22.23 -13.90 43.26
C CYS A 678 -22.01 -14.61 44.60
N ALA A 679 -22.99 -14.59 45.52
CA ALA A 679 -22.86 -15.16 46.85
C ALA A 679 -22.58 -16.68 46.80
N GLY A 680 -21.56 -17.12 47.55
CA GLY A 680 -21.16 -18.53 47.62
C GLY A 680 -20.27 -19.04 46.48
N LEU A 681 -20.02 -18.23 45.45
CA LEU A 681 -19.11 -18.57 44.34
C LEU A 681 -17.64 -18.54 44.78
N THR A 682 -16.78 -19.29 44.07
CA THR A 682 -15.31 -19.15 44.22
C THR A 682 -14.84 -17.82 43.64
N ALA A 683 -13.69 -17.31 44.06
CA ALA A 683 -13.17 -16.03 43.56
C ALA A 683 -13.07 -15.99 42.03
N GLN A 684 -12.62 -17.09 41.42
CA GLN A 684 -12.58 -17.22 39.95
C GLN A 684 -13.97 -17.21 39.30
N ALA A 685 -14.97 -17.83 39.93
CA ALA A 685 -16.33 -17.85 39.41
C ALA A 685 -17.03 -16.49 39.53
N VAL A 686 -16.70 -15.69 40.55
CA VAL A 686 -17.13 -14.28 40.66
C VAL A 686 -16.61 -13.49 39.45
N ILE A 687 -15.30 -13.58 39.16
CA ILE A 687 -14.68 -12.94 38.00
C ILE A 687 -15.37 -13.35 36.70
N SER A 688 -15.51 -14.66 36.45
CA SER A 688 -16.15 -15.14 35.22
C SER A 688 -17.61 -14.67 35.07
N ARG A 689 -18.33 -14.50 36.19
CA ARG A 689 -19.70 -14.01 36.19
C ARG A 689 -19.76 -12.53 35.85
N ILE A 690 -18.95 -11.71 36.52
CA ILE A 690 -18.88 -10.26 36.26
C ILE A 690 -18.43 -10.01 34.81
N ASP A 691 -17.37 -10.69 34.37
CA ASP A 691 -16.85 -10.54 33.01
C ASP A 691 -17.89 -10.85 31.92
N ARG A 692 -18.66 -11.93 32.09
CA ARG A 692 -19.75 -12.28 31.17
C ARG A 692 -20.83 -11.19 31.15
N GLU A 693 -21.23 -10.68 32.30
CA GLU A 693 -22.26 -9.63 32.39
C GLU A 693 -21.78 -8.31 31.79
N LEU A 694 -20.49 -7.96 31.94
CA LEU A 694 -19.90 -6.79 31.29
C LEU A 694 -19.89 -6.90 29.76
N GLU A 695 -19.61 -8.09 29.22
CA GLU A 695 -19.65 -8.34 27.78
C GLU A 695 -21.08 -8.32 27.24
N GLU A 696 -22.04 -8.86 27.99
CA GLU A 696 -23.47 -8.80 27.65
C GLU A 696 -24.01 -7.36 27.70
N TYR A 697 -23.52 -6.54 28.64
CA TYR A 697 -23.91 -5.14 28.78
C TYR A 697 -23.37 -4.26 27.64
N ALA A 698 -22.12 -4.46 27.22
CA ALA A 698 -21.45 -3.67 26.18
C ALA A 698 -20.51 -4.53 25.32
N PRO A 699 -21.01 -5.18 24.25
CA PRO A 699 -20.21 -6.03 23.37
C PRO A 699 -19.13 -5.22 22.63
N GLY A 700 -17.86 -5.58 22.81
CA GLY A 700 -16.74 -4.88 22.20
C GLY A 700 -16.49 -3.44 22.69
N GLY A 701 -17.18 -2.99 23.75
CA GLY A 701 -17.09 -1.63 24.31
C GLY A 701 -15.86 -1.39 25.21
N HIS A 702 -14.70 -1.95 24.87
CA HIS A 702 -13.46 -1.74 25.61
C HIS A 702 -12.89 -0.36 25.28
N THR A 703 -13.17 0.60 26.14
CA THR A 703 -12.67 1.97 26.02
C THR A 703 -11.50 2.22 26.95
N ASP A 704 -11.39 1.44 28.03
CA ASP A 704 -10.31 1.50 29.01
C ASP A 704 -9.90 0.10 29.49
N ASP A 705 -8.76 0.03 30.18
CA ASP A 705 -8.24 -1.19 30.79
C ASP A 705 -9.17 -1.67 31.91
N THR A 706 -9.22 -2.97 32.14
CA THR A 706 -10.12 -3.56 33.12
C THR A 706 -9.33 -4.47 34.04
N ALA A 707 -9.23 -4.10 35.31
CA ALA A 707 -8.67 -4.93 36.37
C ALA A 707 -9.70 -5.23 37.46
N MET A 708 -9.73 -6.49 37.93
CA MET A 708 -10.57 -6.92 39.04
C MET A 708 -9.78 -7.83 39.97
N LEU A 709 -9.83 -7.53 41.27
CA LEU A 709 -9.27 -8.35 42.34
C LEU A 709 -10.40 -8.86 43.22
N VAL A 710 -10.51 -10.18 43.36
CA VAL A 710 -11.50 -10.83 44.22
C VAL A 710 -10.80 -11.57 45.36
N LEU A 711 -11.23 -11.30 46.60
CA LEU A 711 -10.77 -11.97 47.81
C LEU A 711 -11.97 -12.57 48.54
N ARG A 712 -12.07 -13.90 48.56
CA ARG A 712 -13.09 -14.63 49.31
C ARG A 712 -12.48 -15.22 50.57
N PHE A 713 -13.06 -14.91 51.73
CA PHE A 713 -12.61 -15.40 53.02
C PHE A 713 -13.33 -16.71 53.37
N LEU A 714 -12.60 -17.76 53.78
CA LEU A 714 -13.10 -19.12 53.95
C LEU A 714 -13.41 -19.49 55.41
#